data_AF-A0A2A5VJ06-F1
#
_entry.id   AF-A0A2A5VJ06-F1
#
_cell.length_a   1.000
_cell.length_b   1.000
_cell.length_c   1.000
_cell.angle_alpha   90.00
_cell.angle_beta   90.00
_cell.angle_gamma   90.00
#
_symmetry.space_group_name_H-M   'P 1'
#
loop_
_entity.id
_entity.type
_entity.pdbx_description
1 polymer ?
#
loop_
_entity_poly.entity_id
_entity_poly.type
_entity_poly.pdbx_seq_one_letter_code
_entity_poly.pdbx_strand_id
1 'polypeptide(L)'
;MDGRQKATALIVTGIILLGLNYVALAGFVAGQVEAGVADQIATGYDEESDYTNDDWNNSTEERVYFAYSMTNSEDLTENSAIGAEFEKMGPFIYEVTTHRELLDFDESAGTVTYSEYNVFDWCANCTWADDDGNEHPSLPGTTNVTNANILWNTQRIAGISTGIIYGEIFAKAGFSNQMIANDLSNKAPSIWAAEDISDMQLGAASQLELAGYDAATAAAMAPAAVLSGAYDNWNASAGGAGSMNPDFSASADSILNTAVDPSTGICIALSCEIGPMLVAGMGEPSESVTPIRAALLGYGSTDPVETTLMDWAVYGLAGTTFLANGGGEELTRGMDDLRDRLRAVSGIDISNSDALNNVIFGVDGEELGNGMLSETDYNGIPLHGVALFLLGAQSDAFTTMVQYGIGLTQLLDLSDYAGGWIGMVGTPIDFPMILVGGSGTMNADQWWQVAFGSEEPLAGGYFSIGLNQGPYEGTVDLSVEKVQEILYNGPWALTGDFASVFMYNELAGTTMPMNEDWTGFVMGGEVVDWDDTFVANAYDISESDAAALRSWVKNFMFSNVIGSLLGFQYGGTPYTTQSMDNWLYGWRDSIVADVVYGDISNMEVGWVSLETNETYFGSDNVSTGDFSVYVASTGTGAHADDGTLGQRLMEGYINSDGNGYCDFKLNADGTEADADSDGMYPCEEGEIYGLTGHLPWRAPHREASTYGLLTDHVGNDVTELAGTIGDIGSADEPFKYNLVGYSITDTVPGEMGEFKGVPMRHHTITLDPAENQIQAKLIGSGTYVDVLPGALPVYFGSDVEIMVEPITNMPMYGKSISMFHLDLRGAGNMNPEFGVDTHPVFEIHTLSELPEDSAETLKCRVLKNTDPMYWTDFGGEGDCALEGTAVLDYITASLYVASIAMIAFGGVRMGTRD
;
A
#
# COMPACT_ATOMS: atom_id res chain seq x y z
N MET A 1 73.87 -62.51 10.03
CA MET A 1 73.84 -61.16 9.42
C MET A 1 75.22 -60.55 9.52
N ASP A 2 75.79 -60.20 8.35
CA ASP A 2 77.00 -59.38 8.22
C ASP A 2 76.79 -57.97 8.84
N GLY A 3 77.85 -57.28 9.26
CA GLY A 3 77.80 -55.96 9.89
C GLY A 3 77.03 -54.93 9.06
N ARG A 4 77.15 -54.99 7.73
CA ARG A 4 76.34 -54.18 6.80
C ARG A 4 74.86 -54.52 6.83
N GLN A 5 74.48 -55.79 6.90
CA GLN A 5 73.05 -56.19 6.97
C GLN A 5 72.40 -55.74 8.29
N LYS A 6 73.16 -55.71 9.39
CA LYS A 6 72.69 -55.18 10.68
C LYS A 6 72.57 -53.65 10.66
N ALA A 7 73.47 -52.97 9.97
CA ALA A 7 73.42 -51.52 9.80
C ALA A 7 72.24 -51.09 8.91
N THR A 8 72.00 -51.78 7.78
CA THR A 8 70.81 -51.56 6.93
C THR A 8 69.51 -51.84 7.68
N ALA A 9 69.45 -52.90 8.48
CA ALA A 9 68.27 -53.21 9.29
C ALA A 9 67.97 -52.11 10.32
N LEU A 10 68.99 -51.55 10.99
CA LEU A 10 68.81 -50.46 11.97
C LEU A 10 68.35 -49.15 11.33
N ILE A 11 68.87 -48.80 10.15
CA ILE A 11 68.41 -47.62 9.39
C ILE A 11 66.98 -47.82 8.91
N VAL A 12 66.65 -48.99 8.34
CA VAL A 12 65.29 -49.31 7.87
C VAL A 12 64.30 -49.34 9.03
N THR A 13 64.65 -49.92 10.18
CA THR A 13 63.80 -49.90 11.38
C THR A 13 63.63 -48.47 11.93
N GLY A 14 64.67 -47.63 11.93
CA GLY A 14 64.55 -46.22 12.31
C GLY A 14 63.64 -45.43 11.37
N ILE A 15 63.71 -45.66 10.05
CA ILE A 15 62.81 -45.05 9.05
C ILE A 15 61.37 -45.58 9.21
N ILE A 16 61.19 -46.87 9.50
CA ILE A 16 59.86 -47.46 9.77
C ILE A 16 59.26 -46.88 11.04
N LEU A 17 60.05 -46.62 12.09
CA LEU A 17 59.56 -46.01 13.33
C LEU A 17 59.21 -44.53 13.14
N LEU A 18 59.97 -43.78 12.33
CA LEU A 18 59.56 -42.45 11.88
C LEU A 18 58.27 -42.50 11.04
N GLY A 19 58.16 -43.49 10.15
CA GLY A 19 56.93 -43.75 9.38
C GLY A 19 55.74 -44.18 10.26
N LEU A 20 55.99 -44.87 11.38
CA LEU A 20 54.96 -45.25 12.34
C LEU A 20 54.49 -44.04 13.17
N ASN A 21 55.42 -43.13 13.52
CA ASN A 21 55.09 -41.83 14.10
C ASN A 21 54.23 -41.00 13.12
N TYR A 22 54.66 -40.91 11.86
CA TYR A 22 53.98 -40.11 10.83
C TYR A 22 52.62 -40.67 10.37
N VAL A 23 52.49 -41.99 10.22
CA VAL A 23 51.28 -42.63 9.61
C VAL A 23 50.29 -43.14 10.65
N ALA A 24 50.76 -43.64 11.80
CA ALA A 24 49.89 -44.31 12.77
C ALA A 24 49.67 -43.48 14.04
N LEU A 25 50.73 -42.93 14.64
CA LEU A 25 50.61 -42.15 15.88
C LEU A 25 50.10 -40.74 15.63
N ALA A 26 50.60 -40.04 14.60
CA ALA A 26 50.09 -38.72 14.22
C ALA A 26 48.61 -38.81 13.81
N GLY A 27 48.22 -39.81 13.01
CA GLY A 27 46.81 -40.03 12.68
C GLY A 27 45.94 -40.44 13.87
N PHE A 28 46.48 -41.19 14.84
CA PHE A 28 45.76 -41.52 16.08
C PHE A 28 45.60 -40.30 17.00
N VAL A 29 46.65 -39.49 17.19
CA VAL A 29 46.58 -38.28 18.00
C VAL A 29 45.69 -37.25 17.32
N ALA A 30 45.80 -37.06 16.00
CA ALA A 30 44.87 -36.22 15.25
C ALA A 30 43.42 -36.67 15.47
N GLY A 31 43.12 -37.97 15.34
CA GLY A 31 41.78 -38.50 15.63
C GLY A 31 41.33 -38.41 17.10
N GLN A 32 42.25 -38.35 18.07
CA GLN A 32 41.92 -38.11 19.48
C GLN A 32 41.72 -36.63 19.80
N VAL A 33 42.46 -35.74 19.13
CA VAL A 33 42.28 -34.30 19.20
C VAL A 33 40.98 -33.92 18.51
N GLU A 34 40.69 -34.45 17.33
CA GLU A 34 39.39 -34.31 16.65
C GLU A 34 38.24 -34.79 17.54
N ALA A 35 38.34 -35.98 18.13
CA ALA A 35 37.32 -36.49 19.05
C ALA A 35 37.19 -35.66 20.34
N GLY A 36 38.31 -35.18 20.91
CA GLY A 36 38.30 -34.34 22.11
C GLY A 36 37.79 -32.92 21.85
N VAL A 37 38.05 -32.38 20.66
CA VAL A 37 37.50 -31.11 20.20
C VAL A 37 36.00 -31.24 19.95
N ALA A 38 35.55 -32.33 19.31
CA ALA A 38 34.12 -32.60 19.13
C ALA A 38 33.39 -32.77 20.48
N ASP A 39 33.99 -33.48 21.45
CA ASP A 39 33.48 -33.60 22.82
C ASP A 39 33.41 -32.23 23.50
N GLN A 40 34.48 -31.43 23.40
CA GLN A 40 34.53 -30.09 24.00
C GLN A 40 33.55 -29.10 23.36
N ILE A 41 33.30 -29.21 22.05
CA ILE A 41 32.26 -28.43 21.38
C ILE A 41 30.89 -28.90 21.86
N ALA A 42 30.63 -30.20 21.92
CA ALA A 42 29.35 -30.73 22.41
C ALA A 42 29.07 -30.35 23.87
N THR A 43 30.09 -30.32 24.74
CA THR A 43 29.98 -29.84 26.14
C THR A 43 29.68 -28.34 26.25
N GLY A 44 29.78 -27.57 25.16
CA GLY A 44 29.36 -26.16 25.15
C GLY A 44 27.89 -25.96 24.83
N TYR A 45 27.12 -27.04 24.63
CA TYR A 45 25.71 -27.00 24.23
C TYR A 45 24.84 -27.96 25.05
N ASP A 46 25.42 -28.75 25.97
CA ASP A 46 24.76 -29.88 26.62
C ASP A 46 24.16 -29.56 27.99
N GLU A 47 24.39 -28.36 28.54
CA GLU A 47 23.83 -27.91 29.80
C GLU A 47 23.12 -26.54 29.70
N GLU A 48 22.09 -26.32 30.53
CA GLU A 48 21.33 -25.05 30.58
C GLU A 48 22.23 -23.82 30.84
N SER A 49 23.33 -23.99 31.58
CA SER A 49 24.27 -22.91 31.90
C SER A 49 25.01 -22.35 30.68
N ASP A 50 25.07 -23.08 29.58
CA ASP A 50 25.71 -22.63 28.35
C ASP A 50 24.91 -21.53 27.66
N TYR A 51 23.59 -21.49 27.91
CA TYR A 51 22.62 -20.56 27.32
C TYR A 51 22.12 -19.50 28.31
N THR A 52 22.89 -19.20 29.36
CA THR A 52 22.52 -18.19 30.36
C THR A 52 23.67 -17.28 30.78
N ASN A 53 24.83 -17.42 30.13
CA ASN A 53 25.99 -16.57 30.37
C ASN A 53 25.83 -15.19 29.68
N ASP A 54 26.54 -14.18 30.19
CA ASP A 54 26.39 -12.80 29.70
C ASP A 54 26.74 -12.63 28.21
N ASP A 55 27.70 -13.41 27.71
CA ASP A 55 28.18 -13.35 26.32
C ASP A 55 27.18 -13.99 25.33
N TRP A 56 26.41 -15.01 25.76
CA TRP A 56 25.33 -15.59 24.98
C TRP A 56 24.07 -14.72 25.04
N ASN A 57 23.73 -14.23 26.24
CA ASN A 57 22.59 -13.33 26.46
C ASN A 57 22.72 -12.03 25.67
N ASN A 58 23.95 -11.55 25.44
CA ASN A 58 24.21 -10.31 24.70
C ASN A 58 25.41 -10.48 23.77
N SER A 59 25.18 -10.41 22.46
CA SER A 59 26.26 -10.37 21.46
C SER A 59 26.18 -9.10 20.63
N THR A 60 27.31 -8.41 20.44
CA THR A 60 27.36 -7.18 19.63
C THR A 60 28.23 -7.37 18.39
N GLU A 61 27.70 -7.00 17.22
CA GLU A 61 28.40 -7.06 15.94
C GLU A 61 28.24 -5.75 15.14
N GLU A 62 29.21 -5.42 14.28
CA GLU A 62 29.10 -4.28 13.37
C GLU A 62 28.35 -4.67 12.10
N ARG A 63 27.37 -3.85 11.70
CA ARG A 63 26.66 -3.96 10.42
C ARG A 63 26.79 -2.68 9.63
N VAL A 64 27.07 -2.83 8.33
CA VAL A 64 27.32 -1.70 7.44
C VAL A 64 26.25 -1.67 6.35
N TYR A 65 25.59 -0.52 6.23
CA TYR A 65 24.54 -0.29 5.25
C TYR A 65 25.00 0.69 4.17
N PHE A 66 24.53 0.48 2.96
CA PHE A 66 24.53 1.46 1.89
C PHE A 66 23.11 1.61 1.35
N ALA A 67 22.78 2.81 0.91
CA ALA A 67 21.53 3.10 0.23
C ALA A 67 21.80 3.79 -1.09
N TYR A 68 20.96 3.56 -2.08
CA TYR A 68 21.00 4.24 -3.36
C TYR A 68 19.91 5.30 -3.38
N SER A 69 20.29 6.57 -3.18
CA SER A 69 19.34 7.67 -3.17
C SER A 69 19.01 8.12 -4.59
N MET A 70 17.73 8.23 -4.90
CA MET A 70 17.25 8.84 -6.14
C MET A 70 17.58 10.33 -6.17
N THR A 71 18.03 10.84 -7.31
CA THR A 71 18.49 12.23 -7.47
C THR A 71 17.59 13.07 -8.39
N ASN A 72 16.71 12.43 -9.15
CA ASN A 72 15.81 13.04 -10.13
C ASN A 72 14.34 12.63 -9.91
N SER A 73 13.91 12.37 -8.67
CA SER A 73 12.56 11.87 -8.36
C SER A 73 11.42 12.78 -8.84
N GLU A 74 11.68 14.09 -8.95
CA GLU A 74 10.71 15.07 -9.46
C GLU A 74 10.44 14.94 -10.97
N ASP A 75 11.36 14.32 -11.72
CA ASP A 75 11.24 14.11 -13.17
C ASP A 75 10.56 12.77 -13.51
N LEU A 76 10.27 11.94 -12.50
CA LEU A 76 9.72 10.60 -12.66
C LEU A 76 8.20 10.58 -12.56
N THR A 77 7.61 9.46 -12.97
CA THR A 77 6.15 9.30 -12.98
C THR A 77 5.68 8.50 -11.76
N GLU A 78 4.45 8.70 -11.31
CA GLU A 78 3.89 7.92 -10.19
C GLU A 78 3.70 6.42 -10.48
N ASN A 79 3.80 6.03 -11.75
CA ASN A 79 3.55 4.67 -12.22
C ASN A 79 4.84 3.90 -12.55
N SER A 80 5.97 4.59 -12.71
CA SER A 80 7.23 3.96 -13.09
C SER A 80 8.42 4.86 -12.73
N ALA A 81 9.47 4.22 -12.20
CA ALA A 81 10.77 4.80 -11.92
C ALA A 81 11.79 4.56 -13.06
N ILE A 82 11.36 4.16 -14.26
CA ILE A 82 12.26 4.04 -15.41
C ILE A 82 12.91 5.41 -15.68
N GLY A 83 14.24 5.42 -15.76
CA GLY A 83 15.03 6.66 -15.92
C GLY A 83 15.44 7.31 -14.60
N ALA A 84 15.18 6.67 -13.46
CA ALA A 84 15.72 7.08 -12.18
C ALA A 84 17.26 7.07 -12.19
N GLU A 85 17.84 8.12 -11.62
CA GLU A 85 19.27 8.27 -11.42
C GLU A 85 19.59 8.13 -9.92
N PHE A 86 20.51 7.23 -9.60
CA PHE A 86 20.84 6.87 -8.22
C PHE A 86 22.26 7.31 -7.83
N GLU A 87 22.41 7.79 -6.59
CA GLU A 87 23.69 8.04 -5.93
C GLU A 87 23.87 7.07 -4.75
N LYS A 88 24.97 6.31 -4.74
CA LYS A 88 25.31 5.42 -3.63
C LYS A 88 25.74 6.25 -2.42
N MET A 89 25.04 6.09 -1.31
CA MET A 89 25.28 6.73 -0.02
C MET A 89 25.68 5.69 1.03
N GLY A 90 26.61 6.07 1.91
CA GLY A 90 27.17 5.22 2.96
C GLY A 90 28.68 5.40 3.06
N PRO A 91 29.37 4.60 3.90
CA PRO A 91 28.80 3.56 4.76
C PRO A 91 28.00 4.15 5.93
N PHE A 92 26.89 3.54 6.30
CA PHE A 92 26.20 3.77 7.57
C PHE A 92 26.49 2.59 8.48
N ILE A 93 27.22 2.82 9.57
CA ILE A 93 27.74 1.76 10.43
C ILE A 93 26.99 1.77 11.76
N TYR A 94 26.45 0.61 12.14
CA TYR A 94 25.73 0.40 13.39
C TYR A 94 26.36 -0.74 14.18
N GLU A 95 26.44 -0.59 15.50
CA GLU A 95 26.66 -1.67 16.44
C GLU A 95 25.29 -2.31 16.73
N VAL A 96 25.14 -3.59 16.39
CA VAL A 96 23.92 -4.37 16.56
C VAL A 96 24.11 -5.26 17.78
N THR A 97 23.38 -4.98 18.85
CA THR A 97 23.36 -5.82 20.05
C THR A 97 22.16 -6.74 20.01
N THR A 98 22.42 -8.03 19.90
CA THR A 98 21.41 -9.08 19.99
C THR A 98 21.22 -9.50 21.44
N HIS A 99 20.00 -9.42 21.92
CA HIS A 99 19.58 -9.86 23.24
C HIS A 99 18.87 -11.20 23.13
N ARG A 100 19.30 -12.16 23.96
CA ARG A 100 18.70 -13.50 24.04
C ARG A 100 18.23 -13.81 25.45
N GLU A 101 17.07 -14.43 25.54
CA GLU A 101 16.52 -14.95 26.80
C GLU A 101 16.17 -16.42 26.64
N LEU A 102 16.71 -17.25 27.52
CA LEU A 102 16.38 -18.67 27.58
C LEU A 102 14.95 -18.86 28.10
N LEU A 103 14.11 -19.55 27.31
CA LEU A 103 12.73 -19.84 27.66
C LEU A 103 12.56 -21.29 28.15
N ASP A 104 13.23 -22.26 27.50
CA ASP A 104 13.18 -23.67 27.87
C ASP A 104 14.43 -24.44 27.42
N PHE A 105 14.80 -25.48 28.18
CA PHE A 105 15.88 -26.40 27.87
C PHE A 105 15.42 -27.84 28.12
N ASP A 106 15.21 -28.61 27.04
CA ASP A 106 14.76 -30.00 27.12
C ASP A 106 15.91 -30.96 26.81
N GLU A 107 16.54 -31.49 27.85
CA GLU A 107 17.61 -32.49 27.76
C GLU A 107 17.18 -33.78 27.01
N SER A 108 15.91 -34.18 27.12
CA SER A 108 15.42 -35.43 26.54
C SER A 108 15.11 -35.28 25.06
N ALA A 109 14.50 -34.16 24.68
CA ALA A 109 14.32 -33.80 23.28
C ALA A 109 15.66 -33.42 22.63
N GLY A 110 16.61 -32.87 23.39
CA GLY A 110 17.86 -32.34 22.86
C GLY A 110 17.66 -30.98 22.19
N THR A 111 16.86 -30.11 22.80
CA THR A 111 16.48 -28.83 22.20
C THR A 111 16.54 -27.69 23.21
N VAL A 112 16.95 -26.52 22.75
CA VAL A 112 16.91 -25.25 23.48
C VAL A 112 15.90 -24.31 22.81
N THR A 113 15.10 -23.62 23.61
CA THR A 113 14.14 -22.61 23.15
C THR A 113 14.49 -21.26 23.76
N TYR A 114 14.65 -20.23 22.93
CA TYR A 114 15.00 -18.88 23.38
C TYR A 114 14.31 -17.81 22.55
N SER A 115 14.07 -16.65 23.16
CA SER A 115 13.64 -15.44 22.45
C SER A 115 14.86 -14.60 22.07
N GLU A 116 14.74 -13.86 20.97
CA GLU A 116 15.77 -12.98 20.44
C GLU A 116 15.17 -11.67 19.92
N TYR A 117 15.82 -10.55 20.25
CA TYR A 117 15.58 -9.24 19.64
C TYR A 117 16.88 -8.46 19.48
N ASN A 118 16.90 -7.47 18.59
CA ASN A 118 18.09 -6.68 18.28
C ASN A 118 17.90 -5.22 18.67
N VAL A 119 18.97 -4.59 19.13
CA VAL A 119 19.09 -3.15 19.37
C VAL A 119 20.20 -2.59 18.51
N PHE A 120 19.93 -1.52 17.77
CA PHE A 120 20.86 -0.92 16.82
C PHE A 120 21.31 0.46 17.29
N ASP A 121 22.63 0.65 17.39
CA ASP A 121 23.24 1.90 17.80
C ASP A 121 24.17 2.44 16.70
N TRP A 122 23.93 3.67 16.23
CA TRP A 122 24.79 4.28 15.22
C TRP A 122 26.20 4.51 15.74
N CYS A 123 27.20 3.92 15.08
CA CYS A 123 28.60 4.08 15.43
C CYS A 123 29.25 5.25 14.68
N ALA A 124 29.25 6.42 15.32
CA ALA A 124 29.82 7.65 14.75
C ALA A 124 31.34 7.61 14.49
N ASN A 125 32.07 6.77 15.22
CA ASN A 125 33.53 6.69 15.15
C ASN A 125 34.04 5.46 14.39
N CYS A 126 33.14 4.60 13.92
CA CYS A 126 33.51 3.41 13.15
C CYS A 126 33.91 3.78 11.72
N THR A 127 34.70 2.90 11.12
CA THR A 127 35.16 3.01 9.73
C THR A 127 35.00 1.68 9.04
N TRP A 128 34.55 1.70 7.79
CA TRP A 128 34.46 0.51 6.95
C TRP A 128 35.54 0.57 5.86
N ALA A 129 36.25 -0.55 5.66
CA ALA A 129 37.25 -0.66 4.60
C ALA A 129 36.60 -1.22 3.32
N ASP A 130 36.80 -0.51 2.20
CA ASP A 130 36.38 -1.03 0.88
C ASP A 130 37.28 -2.19 0.41
N ASP A 131 36.91 -2.83 -0.71
CA ASP A 131 37.68 -3.96 -1.26
C ASP A 131 39.11 -3.58 -1.69
N ASP A 132 39.39 -2.27 -1.88
CA ASP A 132 40.72 -1.73 -2.15
C ASP A 132 41.51 -1.41 -0.84
N GLY A 133 40.89 -1.61 0.33
CA GLY A 133 41.46 -1.39 1.65
C GLY A 133 41.44 0.07 2.12
N ASN A 134 40.64 0.95 1.49
CA ASN A 134 40.48 2.32 1.94
C ASN A 134 39.40 2.42 3.01
N GLU A 135 39.72 3.09 4.12
CA GLU A 135 38.78 3.32 5.21
C GLU A 135 37.84 4.51 4.90
N HIS A 136 36.55 4.29 5.07
CA HIS A 136 35.48 5.27 4.94
C HIS A 136 34.78 5.46 6.28
N PRO A 137 34.62 6.69 6.79
CA PRO A 137 33.94 6.94 8.06
C PRO A 137 32.43 6.73 7.95
N SER A 138 31.81 6.28 9.04
CA SER A 138 30.35 6.16 9.16
C SER A 138 29.66 7.51 8.89
N LEU A 139 28.69 7.52 7.98
CA LEU A 139 27.78 8.64 7.79
C LEU A 139 26.69 8.65 8.88
N PRO A 140 26.18 9.83 9.29
CA PRO A 140 25.10 9.91 10.27
C PRO A 140 23.81 9.24 9.78
N GLY A 141 23.15 8.46 10.65
CA GLY A 141 21.83 7.88 10.37
C GLY A 141 20.73 8.92 10.07
N THR A 142 20.92 10.16 10.54
CA THR A 142 20.05 11.32 10.22
C THR A 142 20.19 11.83 8.77
N THR A 143 21.07 11.24 7.95
CA THR A 143 21.23 11.63 6.55
C THR A 143 20.00 11.22 5.74
N ASN A 144 19.42 12.16 5.00
CA ASN A 144 18.26 11.89 4.16
C ASN A 144 18.63 11.07 2.92
N VAL A 145 17.81 10.07 2.63
CA VAL A 145 17.86 9.19 1.46
C VAL A 145 16.48 9.25 0.79
N THR A 146 16.48 9.49 -0.51
CA THR A 146 15.27 9.47 -1.34
C THR A 146 15.13 8.11 -2.00
N ASN A 147 14.00 7.44 -1.84
CA ASN A 147 13.75 6.14 -2.46
C ASN A 147 12.28 5.98 -2.87
N ALA A 148 11.98 4.90 -3.59
CA ALA A 148 10.60 4.50 -3.85
C ALA A 148 9.86 4.29 -2.52
N ASN A 149 8.66 4.85 -2.43
CA ASN A 149 7.79 4.62 -1.30
C ASN A 149 7.23 3.19 -1.41
N ILE A 150 7.72 2.30 -0.54
CA ILE A 150 7.43 0.86 -0.62
C ILE A 150 5.96 0.52 -0.36
N LEU A 151 5.20 1.43 0.24
CA LEU A 151 3.78 1.24 0.52
C LEU A 151 2.88 1.77 -0.59
N TRP A 152 3.41 2.62 -1.48
CA TRP A 152 2.62 3.42 -2.41
C TRP A 152 1.70 2.60 -3.32
N ASN A 153 2.23 1.58 -4.00
CA ASN A 153 1.41 0.79 -4.92
C ASN A 153 0.44 -0.13 -4.16
N THR A 154 0.84 -0.69 -3.02
CA THR A 154 -0.05 -1.46 -2.14
C THR A 154 -1.22 -0.60 -1.65
N GLN A 155 -0.94 0.63 -1.21
CA GLN A 155 -1.96 1.62 -0.81
C GLN A 155 -2.88 1.99 -1.97
N ARG A 156 -2.34 2.16 -3.19
CA ARG A 156 -3.16 2.44 -4.38
C ARG A 156 -4.08 1.27 -4.75
N ILE A 157 -3.59 0.04 -4.67
CA ILE A 157 -4.40 -1.15 -4.97
C ILE A 157 -5.46 -1.35 -3.89
N ALA A 158 -5.09 -1.25 -2.62
CA ALA A 158 -6.02 -1.36 -1.49
C ALA A 158 -7.06 -0.22 -1.49
N GLY A 159 -6.64 0.99 -1.88
CA GLY A 159 -7.47 2.18 -1.91
C GLY A 159 -8.43 2.29 -3.09
N ILE A 160 -8.54 1.30 -3.98
CA ILE A 160 -9.35 1.44 -5.20
C ILE A 160 -10.85 1.58 -4.93
N SER A 161 -11.40 0.80 -4.00
CA SER A 161 -12.81 0.93 -3.61
C SER A 161 -13.09 2.33 -3.05
N THR A 162 -12.26 2.78 -2.10
CA THR A 162 -12.32 4.13 -1.52
C THR A 162 -12.17 5.21 -2.59
N GLY A 163 -11.24 5.04 -3.53
CA GLY A 163 -11.02 5.96 -4.65
C GLY A 163 -12.23 6.09 -5.56
N ILE A 164 -12.96 5.00 -5.82
CA ILE A 164 -14.22 5.02 -6.58
C ILE A 164 -15.30 5.80 -5.83
N ILE A 165 -15.44 5.58 -4.52
CA ILE A 165 -16.40 6.32 -3.67
C ILE A 165 -16.10 7.83 -3.69
N TYR A 166 -14.83 8.22 -3.57
CA TYR A 166 -14.44 9.62 -3.69
C TYR A 166 -14.65 10.17 -5.11
N GLY A 167 -14.36 9.39 -6.14
CA GLY A 167 -14.65 9.74 -7.53
C GLY A 167 -16.12 10.07 -7.76
N GLU A 168 -17.02 9.28 -7.18
CA GLU A 168 -18.46 9.56 -7.15
C GLU A 168 -18.79 10.87 -6.43
N ILE A 169 -18.21 11.11 -5.25
CA ILE A 169 -18.40 12.37 -4.50
C ILE A 169 -17.96 13.58 -5.34
N PHE A 170 -16.80 13.52 -5.99
CA PHE A 170 -16.31 14.63 -6.82
C PHE A 170 -17.17 14.84 -8.07
N ALA A 171 -17.64 13.77 -8.71
CA ALA A 171 -18.56 13.88 -9.84
C ALA A 171 -19.89 14.52 -9.41
N LYS A 172 -20.47 14.09 -8.29
CA LYS A 172 -21.68 14.71 -7.72
C LYS A 172 -21.46 16.14 -7.27
N ALA A 173 -20.23 16.52 -6.87
CA ALA A 173 -19.90 17.90 -6.59
C ALA A 173 -19.95 18.77 -7.86
N GLY A 174 -19.62 18.22 -9.02
CA GLY A 174 -19.82 18.86 -10.32
C GLY A 174 -21.29 19.08 -10.64
N PHE A 175 -22.13 18.07 -10.40
CA PHE A 175 -23.59 18.22 -10.47
C PHE A 175 -24.08 19.33 -9.53
N SER A 176 -23.66 19.31 -8.26
CA SER A 176 -24.05 20.31 -7.27
C SER A 176 -23.60 21.72 -7.65
N ASN A 177 -22.38 21.89 -8.16
CA ASN A 177 -21.87 23.16 -8.68
C ASN A 177 -22.79 23.71 -9.77
N GLN A 178 -23.18 22.88 -10.75
CA GLN A 178 -24.10 23.28 -11.81
C GLN A 178 -25.51 23.60 -11.28
N MET A 179 -26.02 22.84 -10.32
CA MET A 179 -27.33 23.08 -9.71
C MET A 179 -27.36 24.38 -8.92
N ILE A 180 -26.32 24.69 -8.14
CA ILE A 180 -26.17 25.96 -7.43
C ILE A 180 -26.05 27.12 -8.42
N ALA A 181 -25.28 26.96 -9.51
CA ALA A 181 -25.18 27.98 -10.55
C ALA A 181 -26.55 28.25 -11.20
N ASN A 182 -27.31 27.20 -11.50
CA ASN A 182 -28.67 27.32 -12.04
C ASN A 182 -29.63 27.95 -11.03
N ASP A 183 -29.54 27.60 -9.75
CA ASP A 183 -30.36 28.20 -8.70
C ASP A 183 -30.12 29.72 -8.63
N LEU A 184 -28.87 30.16 -8.59
CA LEU A 184 -28.51 31.57 -8.48
C LEU A 184 -28.81 32.36 -9.77
N SER A 185 -28.56 31.78 -10.94
CA SER A 185 -28.73 32.49 -12.23
C SER A 185 -30.16 32.47 -12.74
N ASN A 186 -30.93 31.41 -12.43
CA ASN A 186 -32.26 31.19 -12.98
C ASN A 186 -33.34 31.05 -11.91
N LYS A 187 -33.17 30.20 -10.89
CA LYS A 187 -34.26 29.96 -9.93
C LYS A 187 -34.57 31.20 -9.09
N ALA A 188 -33.57 31.91 -8.58
CA ALA A 188 -33.76 33.15 -7.84
C ALA A 188 -34.54 34.22 -8.66
N PRO A 189 -34.11 34.58 -9.88
CA PRO A 189 -34.91 35.47 -10.74
C PRO A 189 -36.31 34.95 -11.08
N SER A 190 -36.48 33.64 -11.19
CA SER A 190 -37.79 33.02 -11.46
C SER A 190 -38.74 33.14 -10.26
N ILE A 191 -38.24 33.01 -9.03
CA ILE A 191 -39.01 33.26 -7.80
C ILE A 191 -39.49 34.71 -7.79
N TRP A 192 -38.60 35.69 -8.02
CA TRP A 192 -38.98 37.11 -8.05
C TRP A 192 -39.94 37.42 -9.19
N ALA A 193 -39.74 36.82 -10.37
CA ALA A 193 -40.67 36.99 -11.48
C ALA A 193 -42.06 36.41 -11.18
N ALA A 194 -42.14 35.30 -10.46
CA ALA A 194 -43.39 34.71 -10.01
C ALA A 194 -44.10 35.59 -8.96
N GLU A 195 -43.34 36.20 -8.05
CA GLU A 195 -43.83 37.20 -7.09
C GLU A 195 -44.36 38.45 -7.80
N ASP A 196 -43.61 38.99 -8.77
CA ASP A 196 -44.04 40.14 -9.58
C ASP A 196 -45.34 39.85 -10.35
N ILE A 197 -45.46 38.66 -10.95
CA ILE A 197 -46.67 38.23 -11.66
C ILE A 197 -47.84 38.09 -10.69
N SER A 198 -47.61 37.61 -9.47
CA SER A 198 -48.61 37.55 -8.41
C SER A 198 -49.07 38.96 -7.99
N ASP A 199 -48.14 39.89 -7.85
CA ASP A 199 -48.43 41.29 -7.54
C ASP A 199 -49.19 41.99 -8.68
N MET A 200 -48.91 41.66 -9.94
CA MET A 200 -49.71 42.13 -11.07
C MET A 200 -51.17 41.65 -10.98
N GLN A 201 -51.42 40.42 -10.53
CA GLN A 201 -52.77 39.91 -10.29
C GLN A 201 -53.48 40.69 -9.19
N LEU A 202 -52.81 40.96 -8.06
CA LEU A 202 -53.35 41.78 -6.98
C LEU A 202 -53.66 43.22 -7.44
N GLY A 203 -52.75 43.80 -8.24
CA GLY A 203 -52.93 45.10 -8.88
C GLY A 203 -54.16 45.12 -9.79
N ALA A 204 -54.29 44.13 -10.68
CA ALA A 204 -55.43 44.01 -11.59
C ALA A 204 -56.76 43.83 -10.83
N ALA A 205 -56.80 43.01 -9.79
CA ALA A 205 -57.97 42.84 -8.93
C ALA A 205 -58.38 44.18 -8.30
N SER A 206 -57.42 44.94 -7.75
CA SER A 206 -57.71 46.25 -7.14
C SER A 206 -58.30 47.26 -8.15
N GLN A 207 -57.84 47.25 -9.40
CA GLN A 207 -58.39 48.12 -10.45
C GLN A 207 -59.80 47.71 -10.86
N LEU A 208 -60.09 46.41 -10.90
CA LEU A 208 -61.44 45.88 -11.16
C LEU A 208 -62.41 46.22 -10.03
N GLU A 209 -61.98 46.16 -8.76
CA GLU A 209 -62.79 46.63 -7.64
C GLU A 209 -63.12 48.12 -7.75
N LEU A 210 -62.14 48.95 -8.12
CA LEU A 210 -62.36 50.37 -8.40
C LEU A 210 -63.29 50.61 -9.59
N ALA A 211 -63.32 49.70 -10.55
CA ALA A 211 -64.25 49.70 -11.68
C ALA A 211 -65.68 49.23 -11.30
N GLY A 212 -65.90 48.80 -10.04
CA GLY A 212 -67.21 48.50 -9.47
C GLY A 212 -67.56 47.02 -9.35
N TYR A 213 -66.61 46.12 -9.58
CA TYR A 213 -66.76 44.69 -9.28
C TYR A 213 -66.60 44.43 -7.77
N ASP A 214 -67.25 43.40 -7.24
CA ASP A 214 -66.94 42.94 -5.88
C ASP A 214 -65.59 42.21 -5.83
N ALA A 215 -64.96 42.16 -4.65
CA ALA A 215 -63.61 41.61 -4.48
C ALA A 215 -63.45 40.15 -4.98
N ALA A 216 -64.46 39.31 -4.81
CA ALA A 216 -64.38 37.91 -5.26
C ALA A 216 -64.43 37.82 -6.80
N THR A 217 -65.32 38.59 -7.42
CA THR A 217 -65.41 38.68 -8.89
C THR A 217 -64.15 39.32 -9.48
N ALA A 218 -63.63 40.39 -8.85
CA ALA A 218 -62.42 41.07 -9.28
C ALA A 218 -61.19 40.15 -9.21
N ALA A 219 -61.02 39.41 -8.12
CA ALA A 219 -59.96 38.41 -7.98
C ALA A 219 -60.07 37.29 -9.03
N ALA A 220 -61.27 36.79 -9.31
CA ALA A 220 -61.49 35.76 -10.33
C ALA A 220 -61.23 36.25 -11.77
N MET A 221 -61.42 37.55 -12.04
CA MET A 221 -61.19 38.16 -13.35
C MET A 221 -59.74 38.65 -13.55
N ALA A 222 -59.00 38.87 -12.47
CA ALA A 222 -57.64 39.43 -12.52
C ALA A 222 -56.65 38.59 -13.36
N PRO A 223 -56.62 37.25 -13.29
CA PRO A 223 -55.72 36.45 -14.12
C PRO A 223 -55.88 36.72 -15.62
N ALA A 224 -57.13 36.75 -16.11
CA ALA A 224 -57.42 37.00 -17.52
C ALA A 224 -57.08 38.45 -17.92
N ALA A 225 -57.25 39.40 -17.01
CA ALA A 225 -56.87 40.80 -17.24
C ALA A 225 -55.35 40.97 -17.36
N VAL A 226 -54.57 40.28 -16.52
CA VAL A 226 -53.09 40.29 -16.59
C VAL A 226 -52.60 39.73 -17.93
N LEU A 227 -53.11 38.57 -18.35
CA LEU A 227 -52.73 37.96 -19.63
C LEU A 227 -53.16 38.78 -20.85
N SER A 228 -54.33 39.42 -20.79
CA SER A 228 -54.76 40.35 -21.83
C SER A 228 -53.83 41.57 -21.93
N GLY A 229 -53.41 42.12 -20.78
CA GLY A 229 -52.43 43.20 -20.74
C GLY A 229 -51.04 42.78 -21.24
N ALA A 230 -50.61 41.55 -20.92
CA ALA A 230 -49.37 40.98 -21.43
C ALA A 230 -49.39 40.84 -22.96
N TYR A 231 -50.52 40.39 -23.52
CA TYR A 231 -50.73 40.35 -24.96
C TYR A 231 -50.63 41.74 -25.60
N ASP A 232 -51.30 42.74 -25.02
CA ASP A 232 -51.27 44.12 -25.52
C ASP A 232 -49.85 44.68 -25.53
N ASN A 233 -49.07 44.42 -24.48
CA ASN A 233 -47.67 44.83 -24.37
C ASN A 233 -46.80 44.15 -25.44
N TRP A 234 -46.96 42.84 -25.64
CA TRP A 234 -46.26 42.10 -26.69
C TRP A 234 -46.66 42.59 -28.10
N ASN A 235 -47.95 42.76 -28.37
CA ASN A 235 -48.44 43.21 -29.68
C ASN A 235 -47.90 44.61 -30.02
N ALA A 236 -47.79 45.48 -29.01
CA ALA A 236 -47.15 46.78 -29.15
C ALA A 236 -45.65 46.67 -29.47
N SER A 237 -44.91 45.77 -28.81
CA SER A 237 -43.49 45.56 -29.08
C SER A 237 -43.23 44.92 -30.45
N ALA A 238 -44.15 44.10 -30.95
CA ALA A 238 -44.12 43.47 -32.28
C ALA A 238 -44.51 44.42 -33.44
N GLY A 239 -44.69 45.72 -33.19
CA GLY A 239 -45.02 46.71 -34.21
C GLY A 239 -46.51 46.84 -34.56
N GLY A 240 -47.40 46.26 -33.73
CA GLY A 240 -48.85 46.41 -33.81
C GLY A 240 -49.50 45.58 -34.92
N ALA A 241 -49.61 44.26 -34.73
CA ALA A 241 -50.13 43.30 -35.71
C ALA A 241 -51.65 43.40 -35.97
N GLY A 242 -52.39 44.27 -35.26
CA GLY A 242 -53.83 44.52 -35.45
C GLY A 242 -54.70 44.28 -34.21
N SER A 243 -56.03 44.34 -34.37
CA SER A 243 -57.05 44.22 -33.30
C SER A 243 -57.41 42.78 -32.95
N MET A 244 -56.41 41.96 -32.63
CA MET A 244 -56.61 40.60 -32.15
C MET A 244 -56.77 40.64 -30.62
N ASN A 245 -57.68 39.85 -30.07
CA ASN A 245 -58.00 39.83 -28.63
C ASN A 245 -58.17 38.37 -28.18
N PRO A 246 -57.09 37.66 -27.82
CA PRO A 246 -57.18 36.27 -27.35
C PRO A 246 -58.06 36.16 -26.09
N ASP A 247 -58.85 35.09 -25.99
CA ASP A 247 -59.74 34.86 -24.84
C ASP A 247 -59.07 33.96 -23.78
N PHE A 248 -58.64 34.57 -22.67
CA PHE A 248 -58.04 33.86 -21.54
C PHE A 248 -59.06 33.39 -20.49
N SER A 249 -60.36 33.65 -20.66
CA SER A 249 -61.36 33.45 -19.59
C SER A 249 -61.44 32.01 -19.05
N ALA A 250 -61.11 31.01 -19.87
CA ALA A 250 -61.14 29.60 -19.49
C ALA A 250 -59.79 29.04 -19.00
N SER A 251 -58.66 29.68 -19.35
CA SER A 251 -57.31 29.13 -19.11
C SER A 251 -56.43 29.99 -18.20
N ALA A 252 -56.82 31.23 -17.89
CA ALA A 252 -55.97 32.15 -17.14
C ALA A 252 -55.56 31.64 -15.76
N ASP A 253 -56.46 30.96 -15.06
CA ASP A 253 -56.16 30.40 -13.74
C ASP A 253 -55.23 29.18 -13.82
N SER A 254 -55.32 28.41 -14.92
CA SER A 254 -54.36 27.34 -15.21
C SER A 254 -52.98 27.92 -15.47
N ILE A 255 -52.88 28.89 -16.37
CA ILE A 255 -51.62 29.53 -16.75
C ILE A 255 -50.93 30.17 -15.54
N LEU A 256 -51.67 30.94 -14.73
CA LEU A 256 -51.05 31.73 -13.67
C LEU A 256 -50.92 30.97 -12.36
N ASN A 257 -51.88 30.13 -11.95
CA ASN A 257 -51.96 29.70 -10.55
C ASN A 257 -52.00 28.19 -10.32
N THR A 258 -52.47 27.38 -11.29
CA THR A 258 -52.84 25.97 -11.01
C THR A 258 -52.19 24.93 -11.93
N ALA A 259 -51.45 25.33 -12.97
CA ALA A 259 -50.73 24.38 -13.79
C ALA A 259 -49.65 23.62 -12.98
N VAL A 260 -49.60 22.31 -13.18
CA VAL A 260 -48.64 21.41 -12.54
C VAL A 260 -47.96 20.55 -13.59
N ASP A 261 -46.71 20.18 -13.35
CA ASP A 261 -46.02 19.15 -14.11
C ASP A 261 -46.81 17.83 -13.96
N PRO A 262 -47.32 17.25 -15.06
CA PRO A 262 -48.12 16.03 -15.00
C PRO A 262 -47.36 14.81 -14.46
N SER A 263 -46.03 14.83 -14.47
CA SER A 263 -45.20 13.72 -14.02
C SER A 263 -44.88 13.74 -12.53
N THR A 264 -44.74 14.92 -11.93
CA THR A 264 -44.33 15.10 -10.52
C THR A 264 -45.39 15.76 -9.64
N GLY A 265 -46.31 16.53 -10.23
CA GLY A 265 -47.23 17.41 -9.51
C GLY A 265 -46.63 18.73 -9.04
N ILE A 266 -45.37 19.03 -9.40
CA ILE A 266 -44.72 20.31 -9.09
C ILE A 266 -45.47 21.45 -9.80
N CYS A 267 -45.70 22.57 -9.12
CA CYS A 267 -46.37 23.71 -9.74
C CYS A 267 -45.49 24.37 -10.81
N ILE A 268 -46.02 24.49 -12.03
CA ILE A 268 -45.36 25.11 -13.19
C ILE A 268 -46.09 26.36 -13.68
N ALA A 269 -47.12 26.79 -12.96
CA ALA A 269 -47.85 28.02 -13.27
C ALA A 269 -46.94 29.25 -13.14
N LEU A 270 -47.25 30.35 -13.84
CA LEU A 270 -46.38 31.52 -13.88
C LEU A 270 -46.20 32.25 -12.53
N SER A 271 -47.08 31.99 -11.55
CA SER A 271 -46.91 32.47 -10.16
C SER A 271 -46.17 31.50 -9.25
N CYS A 272 -45.68 30.37 -9.78
CA CYS A 272 -44.88 29.39 -9.05
C CYS A 272 -43.40 29.52 -9.37
N GLU A 273 -42.54 29.10 -8.44
CA GLU A 273 -41.10 29.35 -8.42
C GLU A 273 -40.38 29.03 -9.74
N ILE A 274 -40.73 27.92 -10.40
CA ILE A 274 -40.08 27.47 -11.64
C ILE A 274 -40.83 27.87 -12.92
N GLY A 275 -42.04 28.43 -12.81
CA GLY A 275 -42.91 28.71 -13.95
C GLY A 275 -42.30 29.71 -14.95
N PRO A 276 -41.84 30.90 -14.50
CA PRO A 276 -41.18 31.87 -15.37
C PRO A 276 -39.94 31.32 -16.08
N MET A 277 -39.02 30.65 -15.36
CA MET A 277 -37.82 30.07 -15.98
C MET A 277 -38.16 28.92 -16.94
N LEU A 278 -39.15 28.08 -16.64
CA LEU A 278 -39.59 27.00 -17.53
C LEU A 278 -40.09 27.60 -18.86
N VAL A 279 -41.02 28.54 -18.79
CA VAL A 279 -41.61 29.15 -20.00
C VAL A 279 -40.57 29.93 -20.82
N ALA A 280 -39.66 30.63 -20.15
CA ALA A 280 -38.56 31.33 -20.80
C ALA A 280 -37.57 30.35 -21.47
N GLY A 281 -37.19 29.28 -20.76
CA GLY A 281 -36.26 28.25 -21.23
C GLY A 281 -36.79 27.43 -22.41
N MET A 282 -38.11 27.22 -22.49
CA MET A 282 -38.75 26.61 -23.67
C MET A 282 -38.55 27.43 -24.97
N GLY A 283 -38.22 28.71 -24.86
CA GLY A 283 -37.98 29.59 -26.00
C GLY A 283 -39.23 30.21 -26.61
N GLU A 284 -39.02 31.00 -27.67
CA GLU A 284 -40.09 31.74 -28.35
C GLU A 284 -41.18 30.80 -28.93
N PRO A 285 -42.44 31.24 -28.99
CA PRO A 285 -43.51 30.57 -29.71
C PRO A 285 -43.10 30.12 -31.12
N SER A 286 -43.30 28.83 -31.40
CA SER A 286 -42.95 28.19 -32.67
C SER A 286 -43.82 26.96 -32.89
N GLU A 287 -43.80 26.40 -34.10
CA GLU A 287 -44.57 25.18 -34.41
C GLU A 287 -44.22 23.99 -33.51
N SER A 288 -43.00 23.94 -32.93
CA SER A 288 -42.58 22.89 -32.00
C SER A 288 -42.84 23.23 -30.54
N VAL A 289 -42.73 24.50 -30.13
CA VAL A 289 -42.84 24.91 -28.72
C VAL A 289 -44.28 25.20 -28.31
N THR A 290 -45.04 25.90 -29.15
CA THR A 290 -46.40 26.37 -28.82
C THR A 290 -47.35 25.23 -28.40
N PRO A 291 -47.41 24.08 -29.11
CA PRO A 291 -48.31 23.00 -28.71
C PRO A 291 -47.95 22.38 -27.36
N ILE A 292 -46.65 22.29 -27.05
CA ILE A 292 -46.14 21.71 -25.80
C ILE A 292 -46.50 22.61 -24.64
N ARG A 293 -46.18 23.92 -24.74
CA ARG A 293 -46.47 24.90 -23.69
C ARG A 293 -47.98 25.06 -23.45
N ALA A 294 -48.78 25.05 -24.52
CA ALA A 294 -50.23 25.09 -24.43
C ALA A 294 -50.84 23.87 -23.74
N ALA A 295 -50.24 22.68 -23.93
CA ALA A 295 -50.65 21.47 -23.23
C ALA A 295 -50.29 21.52 -21.74
N LEU A 296 -49.08 21.97 -21.40
CA LEU A 296 -48.61 22.07 -20.01
C LEU A 296 -49.42 23.07 -19.18
N LEU A 297 -49.74 24.24 -19.74
CA LEU A 297 -50.43 25.32 -19.02
C LEU A 297 -51.93 25.39 -19.30
N GLY A 298 -52.49 24.42 -20.06
CA GLY A 298 -53.93 24.26 -20.22
C GLY A 298 -54.65 25.29 -21.08
N TYR A 299 -53.99 25.87 -22.09
CA TYR A 299 -54.58 26.91 -22.97
C TYR A 299 -54.73 26.52 -24.45
N GLY A 300 -54.68 25.22 -24.78
CA GLY A 300 -54.94 24.77 -26.14
C GLY A 300 -56.34 25.14 -26.66
N SER A 301 -56.43 25.65 -27.88
CA SER A 301 -57.69 25.95 -28.59
C SER A 301 -57.84 25.12 -29.87
N THR A 302 -59.08 25.03 -30.37
CA THR A 302 -59.35 24.48 -31.71
C THR A 302 -58.97 25.44 -32.84
N ASP A 303 -58.70 26.71 -32.51
CA ASP A 303 -58.10 27.70 -33.40
C ASP A 303 -56.58 27.79 -33.15
N PRO A 304 -55.74 27.35 -34.12
CA PRO A 304 -54.28 27.47 -34.01
C PRO A 304 -53.80 28.93 -33.91
N VAL A 305 -54.53 29.88 -34.50
CA VAL A 305 -54.18 31.30 -34.45
C VAL A 305 -54.37 31.82 -33.03
N GLU A 306 -55.52 31.52 -32.40
CA GLU A 306 -55.79 31.88 -31.02
C GLU A 306 -54.76 31.30 -30.06
N THR A 307 -54.43 30.01 -30.21
CA THR A 307 -53.41 29.35 -29.39
C THR A 307 -52.06 30.04 -29.51
N THR A 308 -51.66 30.43 -30.73
CA THR A 308 -50.38 31.15 -30.97
C THR A 308 -50.38 32.53 -30.31
N LEU A 309 -51.49 33.27 -30.36
CA LEU A 309 -51.59 34.59 -29.74
C LEU A 309 -51.56 34.52 -28.21
N MET A 310 -52.23 33.51 -27.63
CA MET A 310 -52.16 33.23 -26.19
C MET A 310 -50.73 32.86 -25.80
N ASP A 311 -50.05 32.06 -26.62
CA ASP A 311 -48.67 31.64 -26.39
C ASP A 311 -47.69 32.82 -26.34
N TRP A 312 -47.83 33.79 -27.24
CA TRP A 312 -47.04 35.03 -27.20
C TRP A 312 -47.29 35.87 -25.94
N ALA A 313 -48.51 35.87 -25.40
CA ALA A 313 -48.81 36.56 -24.15
C ALA A 313 -48.17 35.86 -22.95
N VAL A 314 -48.27 34.52 -22.90
CA VAL A 314 -47.67 33.68 -21.86
C VAL A 314 -46.15 33.80 -21.87
N TYR A 315 -45.52 33.60 -23.04
CA TYR A 315 -44.08 33.75 -23.22
C TYR A 315 -43.61 35.17 -22.93
N GLY A 316 -44.33 36.18 -23.44
CA GLY A 316 -43.99 37.59 -23.23
C GLY A 316 -44.04 38.00 -21.76
N LEU A 317 -45.07 37.57 -21.02
CA LEU A 317 -45.19 37.84 -19.58
C LEU A 317 -44.05 37.19 -18.79
N ALA A 318 -43.86 35.88 -18.97
CA ALA A 318 -42.85 35.12 -18.26
C ALA A 318 -41.44 35.60 -18.60
N GLY A 319 -41.09 35.67 -19.89
CA GLY A 319 -39.76 36.05 -20.35
C GLY A 319 -39.38 37.48 -20.00
N THR A 320 -40.31 38.45 -20.12
CA THR A 320 -40.00 39.85 -19.78
C THR A 320 -39.76 40.01 -18.28
N THR A 321 -40.60 39.39 -17.44
CA THR A 321 -40.46 39.49 -15.98
C THR A 321 -39.23 38.73 -15.48
N PHE A 322 -38.95 37.56 -16.06
CA PHE A 322 -37.76 36.76 -15.77
C PHE A 322 -36.46 37.52 -16.11
N LEU A 323 -36.37 38.08 -17.32
CA LEU A 323 -35.21 38.87 -17.73
C LEU A 323 -35.07 40.17 -16.93
N ALA A 324 -36.17 40.82 -16.55
CA ALA A 324 -36.14 42.03 -15.72
C ALA A 324 -35.57 41.78 -14.32
N ASN A 325 -35.70 40.56 -13.81
CA ASN A 325 -35.13 40.09 -12.55
C ASN A 325 -33.73 39.47 -12.70
N GLY A 326 -33.09 39.61 -13.87
CA GLY A 326 -31.73 39.11 -14.12
C GLY A 326 -31.66 37.59 -14.36
N GLY A 327 -32.72 37.00 -14.90
CA GLY A 327 -32.75 35.59 -15.31
C GLY A 327 -31.76 35.29 -16.44
N GLY A 328 -30.88 34.32 -16.22
CA GLY A 328 -29.83 33.94 -17.18
C GLY A 328 -28.64 34.90 -17.21
N GLU A 329 -28.53 35.83 -16.26
CA GLU A 329 -27.33 36.65 -16.10
C GLU A 329 -26.14 35.82 -15.61
N GLU A 330 -24.95 36.14 -16.12
CA GLU A 330 -23.70 35.49 -15.72
C GLU A 330 -23.30 35.90 -14.28
N LEU A 331 -23.09 34.91 -13.42
CA LEU A 331 -22.65 35.13 -12.03
C LEU A 331 -21.21 35.62 -12.01
N THR A 332 -20.99 36.78 -11.42
CA THR A 332 -19.66 37.40 -11.34
C THR A 332 -19.37 37.88 -9.92
N ARG A 333 -18.07 37.86 -9.56
CA ARG A 333 -17.60 38.41 -8.29
C ARG A 333 -18.01 39.88 -8.17
N GLY A 334 -18.64 40.24 -7.05
CA GLY A 334 -19.10 41.60 -6.77
C GLY A 334 -20.44 41.98 -7.40
N MET A 335 -21.21 41.02 -7.91
CA MET A 335 -22.58 41.24 -8.38
C MET A 335 -23.48 41.77 -7.25
N ASP A 336 -24.26 42.82 -7.53
CA ASP A 336 -24.99 43.60 -6.51
C ASP A 336 -26.10 42.79 -5.82
N ASP A 337 -26.78 41.90 -6.56
CA ASP A 337 -27.92 41.11 -6.08
C ASP A 337 -27.55 39.68 -5.64
N LEU A 338 -26.25 39.33 -5.63
CA LEU A 338 -25.78 37.97 -5.30
C LEU A 338 -26.25 37.49 -3.92
N ARG A 339 -26.28 38.40 -2.95
CA ARG A 339 -26.77 38.12 -1.60
C ARG A 339 -28.26 37.76 -1.61
N ASP A 340 -29.05 38.53 -2.37
CA ASP A 340 -30.48 38.31 -2.48
C ASP A 340 -30.77 37.03 -3.25
N ARG A 341 -29.99 36.71 -4.30
CA ARG A 341 -30.07 35.44 -5.04
C ARG A 341 -29.85 34.24 -4.13
N LEU A 342 -28.75 34.24 -3.36
CA LEU A 342 -28.46 33.16 -2.40
C LEU A 342 -29.60 33.00 -1.41
N ARG A 343 -30.07 34.11 -0.84
CA ARG A 343 -31.15 34.10 0.14
C ARG A 343 -32.47 33.58 -0.43
N ALA A 344 -32.78 33.89 -1.68
CA ALA A 344 -34.01 33.42 -2.33
C ALA A 344 -34.06 31.90 -2.48
N VAL A 345 -32.93 31.26 -2.83
CA VAL A 345 -32.88 29.81 -3.10
C VAL A 345 -32.54 28.95 -1.90
N SER A 346 -31.78 29.48 -0.94
CA SER A 346 -31.30 28.73 0.24
C SER A 346 -31.84 29.24 1.57
N GLY A 347 -32.39 30.46 1.62
CA GLY A 347 -32.75 31.15 2.87
C GLY A 347 -31.56 31.77 3.62
N ILE A 348 -30.33 31.56 3.15
CA ILE A 348 -29.09 31.96 3.83
C ILE A 348 -28.79 33.44 3.58
N ASP A 349 -28.41 34.15 4.65
CA ASP A 349 -28.08 35.57 4.58
C ASP A 349 -26.61 35.84 4.97
N ILE A 350 -25.80 36.27 3.99
CA ILE A 350 -24.40 36.68 4.18
C ILE A 350 -24.27 38.17 3.86
N SER A 351 -24.29 38.99 4.90
CA SER A 351 -24.23 40.46 4.75
C SER A 351 -22.85 41.01 4.41
N ASN A 352 -21.78 40.26 4.73
CA ASN A 352 -20.42 40.65 4.37
C ASN A 352 -20.15 40.25 2.92
N SER A 353 -19.95 41.24 2.05
CA SER A 353 -19.72 41.03 0.62
C SER A 353 -18.44 40.23 0.34
N ASP A 354 -17.38 40.43 1.11
CA ASP A 354 -16.13 39.68 0.94
C ASP A 354 -16.36 38.20 1.28
N ALA A 355 -17.01 37.92 2.41
CA ALA A 355 -17.33 36.56 2.83
C ALA A 355 -18.27 35.85 1.84
N LEU A 356 -19.26 36.56 1.31
CA LEU A 356 -20.16 36.02 0.29
C LEU A 356 -19.40 35.65 -0.99
N ASN A 357 -18.53 36.55 -1.49
CA ASN A 357 -17.73 36.26 -2.68
C ASN A 357 -16.75 35.12 -2.43
N ASN A 358 -16.18 35.00 -1.23
CA ASN A 358 -15.31 33.89 -0.87
C ASN A 358 -16.05 32.54 -0.88
N VAL A 359 -17.27 32.49 -0.33
CA VAL A 359 -18.07 31.25 -0.35
C VAL A 359 -18.45 30.85 -1.78
N ILE A 360 -18.91 31.80 -2.60
CA ILE A 360 -19.42 31.49 -3.94
C ILE A 360 -18.29 31.25 -4.95
N PHE A 361 -17.28 32.12 -4.98
CA PHE A 361 -16.24 32.12 -6.02
C PHE A 361 -14.85 31.72 -5.53
N GLY A 362 -14.69 31.47 -4.22
CA GLY A 362 -13.43 31.06 -3.60
C GLY A 362 -12.65 32.21 -3.00
N VAL A 363 -11.68 31.89 -2.14
CA VAL A 363 -10.80 32.89 -1.52
C VAL A 363 -9.68 33.26 -2.50
N ASP A 364 -9.41 34.56 -2.65
CA ASP A 364 -8.36 35.04 -3.55
C ASP A 364 -6.98 34.53 -3.07
N GLY A 365 -6.25 33.85 -3.95
CA GLY A 365 -4.88 33.39 -3.71
C GLY A 365 -4.74 31.95 -3.22
N GLU A 366 -5.85 31.23 -3.05
CA GLU A 366 -5.83 29.77 -2.83
C GLU A 366 -5.35 29.04 -4.08
N GLU A 367 -4.55 27.99 -3.87
CA GLU A 367 -4.01 27.16 -4.96
C GLU A 367 -5.10 26.29 -5.60
N LEU A 368 -6.03 25.81 -4.79
CA LEU A 368 -7.22 25.09 -5.23
C LEU A 368 -8.44 25.99 -5.12
N GLY A 369 -9.23 26.05 -6.19
CA GLY A 369 -10.49 26.80 -6.21
C GLY A 369 -11.48 26.22 -5.20
N ASN A 370 -11.64 26.90 -4.06
CA ASN A 370 -12.44 26.45 -2.93
C ASN A 370 -13.85 27.09 -2.84
N GLY A 371 -14.26 27.88 -3.82
CA GLY A 371 -15.63 28.41 -3.90
C GLY A 371 -16.64 27.36 -4.33
N MET A 372 -17.90 27.50 -3.90
CA MET A 372 -18.96 26.59 -4.34
C MET A 372 -19.09 26.52 -5.88
N LEU A 373 -18.84 27.62 -6.59
CA LEU A 373 -18.88 27.65 -8.05
C LEU A 373 -17.51 27.49 -8.72
N SER A 374 -16.42 27.35 -7.97
CA SER A 374 -15.11 27.17 -8.58
C SER A 374 -14.86 25.72 -8.97
N GLU A 375 -14.04 25.57 -9.99
CA GLU A 375 -13.52 24.31 -10.51
C GLU A 375 -12.01 24.45 -10.67
N THR A 376 -11.28 23.41 -10.31
CA THR A 376 -9.82 23.35 -10.50
C THR A 376 -9.45 21.96 -11.00
N ASP A 377 -8.62 21.90 -12.03
CA ASP A 377 -8.04 20.65 -12.49
C ASP A 377 -6.92 20.26 -11.50
N TYR A 378 -7.04 19.07 -10.92
CA TYR A 378 -6.02 18.46 -10.09
C TYR A 378 -5.60 17.14 -10.71
N ASN A 379 -4.46 17.14 -11.41
CA ASN A 379 -3.89 15.98 -12.11
C ASN A 379 -4.89 15.29 -13.08
N GLY A 380 -5.68 16.08 -13.81
CA GLY A 380 -6.68 15.59 -14.78
C GLY A 380 -8.04 15.27 -14.16
N ILE A 381 -8.22 15.50 -12.85
CA ILE A 381 -9.49 15.33 -12.14
C ILE A 381 -10.11 16.71 -11.89
N PRO A 382 -11.34 16.97 -12.34
CA PRO A 382 -12.03 18.22 -12.00
C PRO A 382 -12.43 18.19 -10.51
N LEU A 383 -11.79 19.04 -9.72
CA LEU A 383 -12.17 19.30 -8.33
C LEU A 383 -13.13 20.50 -8.28
N HIS A 384 -14.36 20.24 -7.87
CA HIS A 384 -15.36 21.28 -7.66
C HIS A 384 -15.30 21.78 -6.22
N GLY A 385 -15.22 23.08 -6.03
CA GLY A 385 -15.03 23.67 -4.71
C GLY A 385 -16.18 23.44 -3.73
N VAL A 386 -17.37 23.01 -4.19
CA VAL A 386 -18.43 22.47 -3.33
C VAL A 386 -17.92 21.31 -2.46
N ALA A 387 -17.18 20.37 -3.05
CA ALA A 387 -16.62 19.24 -2.30
C ALA A 387 -15.61 19.73 -1.27
N LEU A 388 -14.72 20.66 -1.65
CA LEU A 388 -13.71 21.24 -0.76
C LEU A 388 -14.36 21.99 0.42
N PHE A 389 -15.41 22.75 0.15
CA PHE A 389 -16.19 23.43 1.19
C PHE A 389 -16.80 22.44 2.19
N LEU A 390 -17.45 21.38 1.70
CA LEU A 390 -18.11 20.38 2.55
C LEU A 390 -17.11 19.53 3.33
N LEU A 391 -16.01 19.10 2.70
CA LEU A 391 -14.93 18.36 3.34
C LEU A 391 -14.28 19.21 4.44
N GLY A 392 -13.95 20.47 4.16
CA GLY A 392 -13.41 21.40 5.14
C GLY A 392 -14.38 21.62 6.31
N ALA A 393 -15.67 21.80 6.02
CA ALA A 393 -16.71 21.96 7.05
C ALA A 393 -16.82 20.73 7.96
N GLN A 394 -16.60 19.53 7.42
CA GLN A 394 -16.61 18.28 8.17
C GLN A 394 -15.33 18.06 8.98
N SER A 395 -14.16 18.31 8.39
CA SER A 395 -12.85 18.02 8.99
C SER A 395 -12.44 19.05 10.04
N ASP A 396 -12.58 20.34 9.72
CA ASP A 396 -12.27 21.46 10.61
C ASP A 396 -13.20 22.65 10.31
N ALA A 397 -14.38 22.60 10.92
CA ALA A 397 -15.39 23.66 10.82
C ALA A 397 -14.85 25.04 11.25
N PHE A 398 -13.93 25.10 12.21
CA PHE A 398 -13.40 26.37 12.71
C PHE A 398 -12.48 27.02 11.68
N THR A 399 -11.52 26.28 11.14
CA THR A 399 -10.62 26.77 10.10
C THR A 399 -11.41 27.16 8.86
N THR A 400 -12.41 26.37 8.47
CA THR A 400 -13.32 26.68 7.36
C THR A 400 -14.07 27.98 7.57
N MET A 401 -14.66 28.20 8.76
CA MET A 401 -15.31 29.47 9.09
C MET A 401 -14.38 30.67 8.97
N VAL A 402 -13.13 30.52 9.43
CA VAL A 402 -12.11 31.57 9.34
C VAL A 402 -11.71 31.83 7.89
N GLN A 403 -11.52 30.78 7.10
CA GLN A 403 -11.13 30.85 5.68
C GLN A 403 -12.15 31.63 4.86
N TYR A 404 -13.44 31.30 5.00
CA TYR A 404 -14.51 31.99 4.25
C TYR A 404 -15.02 33.26 4.93
N GLY A 405 -14.66 33.51 6.19
CA GLY A 405 -15.12 34.68 6.96
C GLY A 405 -16.61 34.61 7.36
N ILE A 406 -17.13 33.40 7.58
CA ILE A 406 -18.54 33.12 7.90
C ILE A 406 -18.73 32.63 9.34
N GLY A 407 -19.95 32.79 9.86
CA GLY A 407 -20.35 32.27 11.18
C GLY A 407 -20.77 30.80 11.16
N LEU A 408 -20.86 30.17 12.34
CA LEU A 408 -21.23 28.75 12.46
C LEU A 408 -22.61 28.44 11.86
N THR A 409 -23.62 29.28 12.12
CA THR A 409 -24.95 29.08 11.54
C THR A 409 -24.93 29.16 10.01
N GLN A 410 -24.17 30.10 9.45
CA GLN A 410 -24.01 30.21 8.00
C GLN A 410 -23.30 28.99 7.43
N LEU A 411 -22.25 28.50 8.10
CA LEU A 411 -21.56 27.26 7.70
C LEU A 411 -22.55 26.08 7.65
N LEU A 412 -23.30 25.86 8.74
CA LEU A 412 -24.26 24.75 8.82
C LEU A 412 -25.35 24.86 7.75
N ASP A 413 -25.96 26.03 7.58
CA ASP A 413 -27.02 26.21 6.58
C ASP A 413 -26.48 26.05 5.14
N LEU A 414 -25.26 26.53 4.87
CA LEU A 414 -24.57 26.33 3.58
C LEU A 414 -24.23 24.86 3.35
N SER A 415 -23.80 24.14 4.40
CA SER A 415 -23.55 22.71 4.35
C SER A 415 -24.84 21.92 4.09
N ASP A 416 -25.97 22.32 4.68
CA ASP A 416 -27.27 21.71 4.40
C ASP A 416 -27.73 21.97 2.95
N TYR A 417 -27.56 23.20 2.45
CA TYR A 417 -27.94 23.57 1.08
C TYR A 417 -27.07 22.86 0.02
N ALA A 418 -25.75 23.00 0.13
CA ALA A 418 -24.81 22.38 -0.81
C ALA A 418 -24.75 20.85 -0.65
N GLY A 419 -24.84 20.38 0.60
CA GLY A 419 -24.88 18.97 0.98
C GLY A 419 -26.16 18.27 0.54
N GLY A 420 -27.29 18.99 0.49
CA GLY A 420 -28.54 18.50 -0.10
C GLY A 420 -28.43 18.33 -1.61
N TRP A 421 -27.79 19.28 -2.32
CA TRP A 421 -27.60 19.17 -3.77
C TRP A 421 -26.65 18.03 -4.19
N ILE A 422 -25.56 17.81 -3.45
CA ILE A 422 -24.63 16.69 -3.70
C ILE A 422 -25.18 15.34 -3.19
N GLY A 423 -26.20 15.35 -2.33
CA GLY A 423 -26.81 14.14 -1.76
C GLY A 423 -26.07 13.54 -0.55
N MET A 424 -25.14 14.29 0.07
CA MET A 424 -24.34 13.81 1.21
C MET A 424 -24.88 14.27 2.57
N VAL A 425 -25.71 15.32 2.62
CA VAL A 425 -26.24 15.87 3.86
C VAL A 425 -27.75 16.08 3.73
N GLY A 426 -28.51 15.65 4.74
CA GLY A 426 -29.95 15.85 4.79
C GLY A 426 -30.72 15.03 3.75
N THR A 427 -31.82 15.59 3.23
CA THR A 427 -32.60 14.99 2.15
C THR A 427 -32.09 15.51 0.81
N PRO A 428 -31.71 14.66 -0.15
CA PRO A 428 -31.24 15.10 -1.45
C PRO A 428 -32.23 16.06 -2.13
N ILE A 429 -31.72 17.12 -2.74
CA ILE A 429 -32.52 18.07 -3.50
C ILE A 429 -32.76 17.52 -4.90
N ASP A 430 -34.02 17.56 -5.32
CA ASP A 430 -34.50 17.03 -6.59
C ASP A 430 -34.57 18.13 -7.66
N PHE A 431 -33.84 17.95 -8.76
CA PHE A 431 -33.95 18.80 -9.95
C PHE A 431 -35.20 18.42 -10.78
N PRO A 432 -36.10 19.37 -11.11
CA PRO A 432 -37.25 19.09 -11.95
C PRO A 432 -36.85 18.89 -13.43
N MET A 433 -36.90 17.65 -13.92
CA MET A 433 -36.44 17.31 -15.27
C MET A 433 -37.23 18.01 -16.39
N ILE A 434 -38.44 18.50 -16.11
CA ILE A 434 -39.23 19.29 -17.06
C ILE A 434 -38.50 20.55 -17.54
N LEU A 435 -37.56 21.09 -16.73
CA LEU A 435 -36.74 22.26 -17.09
C LEU A 435 -35.78 21.98 -18.24
N VAL A 436 -35.39 20.72 -18.45
CA VAL A 436 -34.55 20.26 -19.57
C VAL A 436 -35.36 19.43 -20.58
N GLY A 437 -36.69 19.45 -20.49
CA GLY A 437 -37.59 18.72 -21.40
C GLY A 437 -37.82 17.24 -21.06
N GLY A 438 -37.33 16.76 -19.91
CA GLY A 438 -37.57 15.42 -19.39
C GLY A 438 -38.83 15.29 -18.53
N SER A 439 -38.99 14.15 -17.86
CA SER A 439 -40.08 13.90 -16.90
C SER A 439 -39.56 13.38 -15.56
N GLY A 440 -40.29 13.63 -14.48
CA GLY A 440 -39.87 13.26 -13.13
C GLY A 440 -38.91 14.26 -12.51
N THR A 441 -38.21 13.83 -11.47
CA THR A 441 -37.13 14.57 -10.81
C THR A 441 -35.83 13.78 -10.89
N MET A 442 -34.71 14.48 -10.67
CA MET A 442 -33.38 13.88 -10.63
C MET A 442 -32.56 14.47 -9.49
N ASN A 443 -32.05 13.62 -8.62
CA ASN A 443 -31.06 14.00 -7.63
C ASN A 443 -29.64 13.56 -8.04
N ALA A 444 -28.63 13.92 -7.26
CA ALA A 444 -27.23 13.60 -7.54
C ALA A 444 -26.93 12.09 -7.65
N ASP A 445 -27.58 11.26 -6.83
CA ASP A 445 -27.39 9.80 -6.88
C ASP A 445 -27.90 9.22 -8.19
N GLN A 446 -29.11 9.61 -8.60
CA GLN A 446 -29.71 9.18 -9.85
C GLN A 446 -28.92 9.70 -11.06
N TRP A 447 -28.49 10.96 -11.01
CA TRP A 447 -27.66 11.55 -12.05
C TRP A 447 -26.35 10.78 -12.20
N TRP A 448 -25.63 10.51 -11.10
CA TRP A 448 -24.39 9.73 -11.12
C TRP A 448 -24.60 8.34 -11.73
N GLN A 449 -25.62 7.61 -11.28
CA GLN A 449 -25.87 6.24 -11.74
C GLN A 449 -26.26 6.17 -13.22
N VAL A 450 -26.92 7.21 -13.76
CA VAL A 450 -27.20 7.30 -15.20
C VAL A 450 -25.94 7.69 -15.95
N ALA A 451 -25.30 8.79 -15.55
CA ALA A 451 -24.20 9.38 -16.28
C ALA A 451 -22.98 8.44 -16.30
N PHE A 452 -22.71 7.69 -15.22
CA PHE A 452 -21.53 6.82 -15.13
C PHE A 452 -21.49 5.80 -16.28
N GLY A 453 -22.64 5.22 -16.61
CA GLY A 453 -22.79 4.17 -17.63
C GLY A 453 -23.37 4.62 -18.96
N SER A 454 -23.74 5.90 -19.14
CA SER A 454 -24.42 6.40 -20.34
C SER A 454 -24.14 7.90 -20.58
N GLU A 455 -24.88 8.53 -21.49
CA GLU A 455 -24.84 9.99 -21.69
C GLU A 455 -25.43 10.72 -20.48
N GLU A 456 -24.82 11.81 -20.04
CA GLU A 456 -25.30 12.53 -18.88
C GLU A 456 -26.66 13.22 -19.18
N PRO A 457 -27.67 13.04 -18.31
CA PRO A 457 -29.06 13.30 -18.68
C PRO A 457 -29.48 14.78 -18.67
N LEU A 458 -28.60 15.70 -18.25
CA LEU A 458 -28.94 17.12 -18.11
C LEU A 458 -28.36 17.98 -19.23
N ALA A 459 -27.03 18.01 -19.39
CA ALA A 459 -26.40 18.81 -20.44
C ALA A 459 -26.02 17.99 -21.69
N GLY A 460 -26.15 16.65 -21.64
CA GLY A 460 -25.69 15.75 -22.68
C GLY A 460 -24.17 15.60 -22.70
N GLY A 461 -23.67 14.72 -23.57
CA GLY A 461 -22.25 14.35 -23.58
C GLY A 461 -21.83 13.44 -22.40
N TYR A 462 -20.53 13.35 -22.16
CA TYR A 462 -19.93 12.42 -21.21
C TYR A 462 -18.96 13.15 -20.30
N PHE A 463 -19.03 12.88 -18.99
CA PHE A 463 -18.14 13.51 -18.02
C PHE A 463 -16.88 12.66 -17.79
N SER A 464 -15.81 13.32 -17.34
CA SER A 464 -14.44 12.77 -17.31
C SER A 464 -14.23 11.56 -16.41
N ILE A 465 -15.11 11.32 -15.44
CA ILE A 465 -14.98 10.24 -14.45
C ILE A 465 -15.85 9.01 -14.83
N GLY A 466 -16.74 9.11 -15.82
CA GLY A 466 -17.61 8.00 -16.25
C GLY A 466 -16.90 6.94 -17.10
N LEU A 467 -17.63 5.86 -17.46
CA LEU A 467 -17.12 4.79 -18.34
C LEU A 467 -16.91 5.24 -19.79
N ASN A 468 -17.72 6.20 -20.25
CA ASN A 468 -17.65 6.77 -21.59
C ASN A 468 -16.52 7.80 -21.73
N GLN A 469 -15.29 7.40 -21.46
CA GLN A 469 -14.10 8.26 -21.55
C GLN A 469 -13.04 7.73 -22.51
N GLY A 470 -12.24 8.65 -23.05
CA GLY A 470 -11.12 8.33 -23.94
C GLY A 470 -11.57 7.55 -25.19
N PRO A 471 -11.00 6.37 -25.48
CA PRO A 471 -11.37 5.60 -26.67
C PRO A 471 -12.78 4.99 -26.61
N TYR A 472 -13.45 5.01 -25.45
CA TYR A 472 -14.78 4.44 -25.24
C TYR A 472 -15.90 5.48 -25.20
N GLU A 473 -15.59 6.76 -25.44
CA GLU A 473 -16.59 7.83 -25.46
C GLU A 473 -17.74 7.52 -26.42
N GLY A 474 -18.97 7.49 -25.88
CA GLY A 474 -20.20 7.18 -26.61
C GLY A 474 -20.35 5.75 -27.11
N THR A 475 -19.57 4.81 -26.54
CA THR A 475 -19.66 3.38 -26.88
C THR A 475 -20.41 2.56 -25.84
N VAL A 476 -20.53 3.06 -24.61
CA VAL A 476 -21.13 2.37 -23.46
C VAL A 476 -22.52 2.94 -23.19
N ASP A 477 -23.50 2.06 -23.04
CA ASP A 477 -24.89 2.40 -22.69
C ASP A 477 -25.47 1.35 -21.72
N LEU A 478 -25.21 1.55 -20.43
CA LEU A 478 -25.64 0.67 -19.34
C LEU A 478 -26.88 1.22 -18.64
N SER A 479 -27.78 0.32 -18.23
CA SER A 479 -28.92 0.71 -17.38
C SER A 479 -28.47 1.04 -15.95
N VAL A 480 -29.26 1.84 -15.25
CA VAL A 480 -29.01 2.18 -13.82
C VAL A 480 -28.89 0.92 -12.96
N GLU A 481 -29.72 -0.09 -13.20
CA GLU A 481 -29.65 -1.37 -12.46
C GLU A 481 -28.30 -2.05 -12.66
N LYS A 482 -27.76 -2.00 -13.88
CA LYS A 482 -26.45 -2.59 -14.19
C LYS A 482 -25.30 -1.80 -13.58
N VAL A 483 -25.38 -0.46 -13.59
CA VAL A 483 -24.42 0.40 -12.88
C VAL A 483 -24.44 0.13 -11.38
N GLN A 484 -25.62 -0.02 -10.78
CA GLN A 484 -25.75 -0.36 -9.36
C GLN A 484 -25.17 -1.75 -9.03
N GLU A 485 -25.34 -2.72 -9.92
CA GLU A 485 -24.74 -4.05 -9.78
C GLU A 485 -23.21 -3.98 -9.86
N ILE A 486 -22.66 -3.24 -10.83
CA ILE A 486 -21.21 -3.08 -11.00
C ILE A 486 -20.57 -2.34 -9.83
N LEU A 487 -21.19 -1.25 -9.37
CA LEU A 487 -20.60 -0.40 -8.35
C LEU A 487 -20.89 -0.91 -6.93
N TYR A 488 -22.14 -1.20 -6.57
CA TYR A 488 -22.55 -1.28 -5.16
C TYR A 488 -23.04 -2.66 -4.70
N ASN A 489 -23.89 -3.32 -5.49
CA ASN A 489 -24.78 -4.37 -4.98
C ASN A 489 -24.54 -5.75 -5.61
N GLY A 490 -23.71 -5.83 -6.65
CA GLY A 490 -23.39 -7.10 -7.30
C GLY A 490 -22.41 -7.96 -6.51
N PRO A 491 -22.28 -9.26 -6.84
CA PRO A 491 -21.28 -10.13 -6.21
C PRO A 491 -19.83 -9.69 -6.50
N TRP A 492 -19.65 -8.86 -7.52
CA TRP A 492 -18.36 -8.32 -7.98
C TRP A 492 -18.29 -6.79 -7.78
N ALA A 493 -19.05 -6.22 -6.85
CA ALA A 493 -19.17 -4.77 -6.67
C ALA A 493 -17.82 -4.07 -6.47
N LEU A 494 -17.56 -3.02 -7.25
CA LEU A 494 -16.29 -2.28 -7.25
C LEU A 494 -16.14 -1.27 -6.11
N THR A 495 -17.20 -0.97 -5.35
CA THR A 495 -17.10 -0.26 -4.06
C THR A 495 -17.02 -1.23 -2.88
N GLY A 496 -16.92 -2.54 -3.13
CA GLY A 496 -16.74 -3.57 -2.11
C GLY A 496 -15.33 -4.16 -2.10
N ASP A 497 -15.15 -5.24 -1.33
CA ASP A 497 -13.87 -5.92 -1.16
C ASP A 497 -13.34 -6.56 -2.46
N PHE A 498 -14.20 -6.78 -3.45
CA PHE A 498 -13.80 -7.34 -4.74
C PHE A 498 -12.92 -6.37 -5.56
N ALA A 499 -12.94 -5.06 -5.28
CA ALA A 499 -12.25 -4.08 -6.10
C ALA A 499 -10.71 -4.30 -6.15
N SER A 500 -10.11 -4.67 -5.02
CA SER A 500 -8.69 -5.03 -4.93
C SER A 500 -8.38 -6.38 -5.61
N VAL A 501 -9.33 -7.32 -5.62
CA VAL A 501 -9.24 -8.56 -6.40
C VAL A 501 -9.36 -8.30 -7.90
N PHE A 502 -10.23 -7.39 -8.32
CA PHE A 502 -10.31 -6.94 -9.71
C PHE A 502 -8.94 -6.41 -10.16
N MET A 503 -8.29 -5.59 -9.31
CA MET A 503 -6.94 -5.10 -9.58
C MET A 503 -5.89 -6.20 -9.61
N TYR A 504 -5.94 -7.17 -8.69
CA TYR A 504 -5.07 -8.35 -8.78
C TYR A 504 -5.21 -9.01 -10.15
N ASN A 505 -6.44 -9.30 -10.58
CA ASN A 505 -6.69 -10.00 -11.83
C ASN A 505 -6.24 -9.17 -13.05
N GLU A 506 -6.41 -7.84 -13.03
CA GLU A 506 -5.94 -6.93 -14.08
C GLU A 506 -4.42 -6.83 -14.20
N LEU A 507 -3.71 -6.98 -13.08
CA LEU A 507 -2.25 -6.93 -13.03
C LEU A 507 -1.64 -8.31 -13.33
N ALA A 508 -2.25 -9.39 -12.84
CA ALA A 508 -1.83 -10.76 -13.10
C ALA A 508 -2.16 -11.22 -14.53
N GLY A 509 -3.24 -10.71 -15.12
CA GLY A 509 -3.79 -11.17 -16.39
C GLY A 509 -4.59 -12.49 -16.28
N THR A 510 -4.76 -13.01 -15.06
CA THR A 510 -5.53 -14.22 -14.75
C THR A 510 -6.37 -14.01 -13.50
N THR A 511 -7.38 -14.84 -13.29
CA THR A 511 -8.15 -14.84 -12.03
C THR A 511 -7.28 -15.34 -10.87
N MET A 512 -7.58 -14.90 -9.65
CA MET A 512 -7.21 -15.68 -8.47
C MET A 512 -7.75 -17.13 -8.57
N PRO A 513 -7.12 -18.11 -7.89
CA PRO A 513 -7.58 -19.50 -7.89
C PRO A 513 -9.02 -19.63 -7.37
N MET A 514 -9.96 -19.96 -8.26
CA MET A 514 -11.39 -19.99 -7.96
C MET A 514 -11.89 -21.41 -7.66
N ASN A 515 -12.90 -21.51 -6.80
CA ASN A 515 -13.62 -22.76 -6.54
C ASN A 515 -14.44 -23.20 -7.77
N GLU A 516 -14.85 -24.48 -7.82
CA GLU A 516 -15.57 -25.05 -8.98
C GLU A 516 -16.88 -24.31 -9.33
N ASP A 517 -17.51 -23.65 -8.36
CA ASP A 517 -18.76 -22.90 -8.51
C ASP A 517 -18.57 -21.40 -8.73
N TRP A 518 -17.33 -20.90 -8.81
CA TRP A 518 -16.96 -19.50 -9.10
C TRP A 518 -17.52 -18.47 -8.11
N THR A 519 -17.73 -18.89 -6.85
CA THR A 519 -18.28 -18.05 -5.78
C THR A 519 -17.23 -17.57 -4.78
N GLY A 520 -16.01 -18.09 -4.85
CA GLY A 520 -14.92 -17.73 -3.96
C GLY A 520 -13.58 -18.30 -4.37
N PHE A 521 -12.58 -18.04 -3.53
CA PHE A 521 -11.18 -18.41 -3.80
C PHE A 521 -10.75 -19.59 -2.93
N VAL A 522 -9.97 -20.50 -3.50
CA VAL A 522 -9.47 -21.69 -2.80
C VAL A 522 -8.11 -22.08 -3.34
N MET A 523 -7.22 -22.50 -2.45
CA MET A 523 -5.92 -23.04 -2.83
C MET A 523 -6.07 -24.20 -3.82
N GLY A 524 -5.30 -24.16 -4.92
CA GLY A 524 -5.36 -25.17 -5.99
C GLY A 524 -6.65 -25.12 -6.82
N GLY A 525 -7.42 -24.03 -6.72
CA GLY A 525 -8.59 -23.75 -7.56
C GLY A 525 -8.25 -23.54 -9.03
N GLU A 526 -9.28 -23.38 -9.85
CA GLU A 526 -9.11 -23.12 -11.29
C GLU A 526 -8.64 -21.68 -11.52
N VAL A 527 -7.63 -21.51 -12.37
CA VAL A 527 -7.10 -20.21 -12.80
C VAL A 527 -7.35 -20.08 -14.30
N VAL A 528 -8.02 -19.00 -14.71
CA VAL A 528 -8.34 -18.71 -16.11
C VAL A 528 -7.87 -17.31 -16.49
N ASP A 529 -7.77 -17.06 -17.80
CA ASP A 529 -7.39 -15.75 -18.33
C ASP A 529 -8.40 -14.68 -17.91
N TRP A 530 -7.90 -13.54 -17.44
CA TRP A 530 -8.70 -12.36 -17.11
C TRP A 530 -8.79 -11.45 -18.34
N ASP A 531 -9.82 -11.69 -19.16
CA ASP A 531 -10.07 -11.00 -20.42
C ASP A 531 -11.45 -10.32 -20.47
N ASP A 532 -11.73 -9.64 -21.59
CA ASP A 532 -12.99 -8.94 -21.80
C ASP A 532 -14.18 -9.92 -21.79
N THR A 533 -13.97 -11.17 -22.23
CA THR A 533 -14.98 -12.23 -22.22
C THR A 533 -15.35 -12.62 -20.79
N PHE A 534 -14.36 -12.81 -19.93
CA PHE A 534 -14.56 -13.16 -18.53
C PHE A 534 -15.35 -12.06 -17.83
N VAL A 535 -14.88 -10.80 -17.93
CA VAL A 535 -15.50 -9.65 -17.28
C VAL A 535 -16.93 -9.41 -17.82
N ALA A 536 -17.15 -9.55 -19.13
CA ALA A 536 -18.47 -9.47 -19.72
C ALA A 536 -19.44 -10.50 -19.14
N ASN A 537 -19.00 -11.75 -18.96
CA ASN A 537 -19.81 -12.80 -18.36
C ASN A 537 -20.05 -12.57 -16.86
N ALA A 538 -19.05 -12.06 -16.12
CA ALA A 538 -19.14 -11.81 -14.68
C ALA A 538 -20.19 -10.75 -14.35
N TYR A 539 -20.28 -9.68 -15.15
CA TYR A 539 -21.24 -8.59 -14.97
C TYR A 539 -22.48 -8.68 -15.86
N ASP A 540 -22.58 -9.68 -16.75
CA ASP A 540 -23.65 -9.79 -17.76
C ASP A 540 -23.79 -8.49 -18.60
N ILE A 541 -22.67 -8.08 -19.19
CA ILE A 541 -22.54 -6.91 -20.09
C ILE A 541 -21.89 -7.33 -21.43
N SER A 542 -21.78 -6.42 -22.39
CA SER A 542 -21.08 -6.74 -23.64
C SER A 542 -19.56 -6.76 -23.44
N GLU A 543 -18.82 -7.49 -24.28
CA GLU A 543 -17.34 -7.47 -24.28
C GLU A 543 -16.78 -6.05 -24.50
N SER A 544 -17.50 -5.19 -25.24
CA SER A 544 -17.11 -3.79 -25.43
C SER A 544 -17.24 -2.98 -24.15
N ASP A 545 -18.34 -3.17 -23.40
CA ASP A 545 -18.55 -2.49 -22.11
C ASP A 545 -17.58 -3.02 -21.05
N ALA A 546 -17.29 -4.32 -21.09
CA ALA A 546 -16.27 -4.93 -20.24
C ALA A 546 -14.89 -4.34 -20.51
N ALA A 547 -14.49 -4.19 -21.78
CA ALA A 547 -13.24 -3.53 -22.14
C ALA A 547 -13.18 -2.08 -21.62
N ALA A 548 -14.29 -1.34 -21.70
CA ALA A 548 -14.40 0.02 -21.14
C ALA A 548 -14.27 0.01 -19.61
N LEU A 549 -14.95 -0.90 -18.91
CA LEU A 549 -14.88 -1.04 -17.45
C LEU A 549 -13.46 -1.39 -16.98
N ARG A 550 -12.81 -2.35 -17.62
CA ARG A 550 -11.43 -2.75 -17.32
C ARG A 550 -10.46 -1.59 -17.53
N SER A 551 -10.60 -0.88 -18.65
CA SER A 551 -9.80 0.32 -18.92
C SER A 551 -10.08 1.43 -17.90
N TRP A 552 -11.32 1.61 -17.49
CA TRP A 552 -11.70 2.59 -16.47
C TRP A 552 -11.05 2.27 -15.12
N VAL A 553 -11.09 1.02 -14.66
CA VAL A 553 -10.45 0.62 -13.41
C VAL A 553 -8.92 0.75 -13.48
N LYS A 554 -8.28 0.20 -14.53
CA LYS A 554 -6.81 0.14 -14.63
C LYS A 554 -6.17 1.46 -15.07
N ASN A 555 -6.64 2.03 -16.17
CA ASN A 555 -5.97 3.15 -16.85
C ASN A 555 -6.45 4.52 -16.35
N PHE A 556 -7.63 4.60 -15.73
CA PHE A 556 -8.15 5.84 -15.18
C PHE A 556 -8.09 5.86 -13.65
N MET A 557 -8.83 4.95 -12.99
CA MET A 557 -8.92 4.93 -11.53
C MET A 557 -7.57 4.64 -10.88
N PHE A 558 -6.96 3.50 -11.21
CA PHE A 558 -5.67 3.13 -10.65
C PHE A 558 -4.55 4.07 -11.08
N SER A 559 -4.40 4.30 -12.39
CA SER A 559 -3.24 5.00 -12.94
C SER A 559 -3.21 6.52 -12.71
N ASN A 560 -4.36 7.18 -12.51
CA ASN A 560 -4.42 8.65 -12.38
C ASN A 560 -5.17 9.10 -11.11
N VAL A 561 -6.33 8.50 -10.81
CA VAL A 561 -7.23 9.00 -9.77
C VAL A 561 -6.71 8.70 -8.37
N ILE A 562 -6.41 7.43 -8.06
CA ILE A 562 -6.10 7.04 -6.67
C ILE A 562 -4.81 7.69 -6.17
N GLY A 563 -3.75 7.76 -7.00
CA GLY A 563 -2.50 8.42 -6.63
C GLY A 563 -2.75 9.90 -6.28
N SER A 564 -3.52 10.59 -7.11
CA SER A 564 -3.91 11.98 -6.86
C SER A 564 -4.73 12.13 -5.58
N LEU A 565 -5.68 11.22 -5.31
CA LEU A 565 -6.48 11.25 -4.08
C LEU A 565 -5.66 11.00 -2.82
N LEU A 566 -4.75 10.02 -2.84
CA LEU A 566 -3.84 9.76 -1.73
C LEU A 566 -2.92 10.94 -1.47
N GLY A 567 -2.41 11.58 -2.54
CA GLY A 567 -1.62 12.81 -2.44
C GLY A 567 -2.43 13.97 -1.86
N PHE A 568 -3.67 14.17 -2.32
CA PHE A 568 -4.55 15.25 -1.87
C PHE A 568 -4.95 15.09 -0.39
N GLN A 569 -5.40 13.90 0.01
CA GLN A 569 -5.96 13.65 1.34
C GLN A 569 -4.89 13.42 2.41
N TYR A 570 -3.80 12.74 2.05
CA TYR A 570 -2.82 12.25 3.02
C TYR A 570 -1.39 12.73 2.76
N GLY A 571 -1.14 13.47 1.67
CA GLY A 571 0.22 13.86 1.28
C GLY A 571 1.07 12.69 0.78
N GLY A 572 0.45 11.57 0.41
CA GLY A 572 1.15 10.40 -0.10
C GLY A 572 1.85 10.69 -1.43
N THR A 573 3.05 10.12 -1.61
CA THR A 573 3.84 10.29 -2.83
C THR A 573 4.49 8.96 -3.24
N PRO A 574 4.78 8.77 -4.55
CA PRO A 574 5.45 7.58 -5.07
C PRO A 574 6.92 7.45 -4.60
N TYR A 575 7.54 8.56 -4.22
CA TYR A 575 8.93 8.63 -3.78
C TYR A 575 9.00 9.43 -2.50
N THR A 576 9.64 8.88 -1.47
CA THR A 576 9.76 9.52 -0.16
C THR A 576 11.21 9.85 0.16
N THR A 577 11.42 10.99 0.82
CA THR A 577 12.73 11.41 1.34
C THR A 577 12.66 11.36 2.86
N GLN A 578 13.49 10.53 3.48
CA GLN A 578 13.57 10.42 4.93
C GLN A 578 14.98 10.02 5.38
N SER A 579 15.26 10.13 6.67
CA SER A 579 16.55 9.73 7.22
C SER A 579 16.80 8.22 7.07
N MET A 580 18.08 7.82 7.04
CA MET A 580 18.45 6.41 7.06
C MET A 580 17.92 5.69 8.31
N ASP A 581 17.93 6.35 9.47
CA ASP A 581 17.34 5.79 10.70
C ASP A 581 15.84 5.51 10.55
N ASN A 582 15.08 6.39 9.89
CA ASN A 582 13.67 6.13 9.60
C ASN A 582 13.51 4.96 8.63
N TRP A 583 14.33 4.86 7.59
CA TRP A 583 14.25 3.72 6.65
C TRP A 583 14.52 2.38 7.33
N LEU A 584 15.56 2.29 8.16
CA LEU A 584 15.95 1.06 8.82
C LEU A 584 15.02 0.70 9.98
N TYR A 585 14.79 1.64 10.90
CA TYR A 585 14.14 1.38 12.20
C TYR A 585 12.73 1.94 12.30
N GLY A 586 12.25 2.49 11.21
CA GLY A 586 10.86 2.67 10.93
C GLY A 586 10.35 4.10 10.97
N TRP A 587 9.24 4.27 10.27
CA TRP A 587 8.52 5.52 10.15
C TRP A 587 7.02 5.24 10.22
N ARG A 588 6.26 6.28 10.57
CA ARG A 588 4.81 6.22 10.59
C ARG A 588 4.24 6.70 9.28
N ASP A 589 3.40 5.88 8.66
CA ASP A 589 2.61 6.19 7.49
C ASP A 589 1.15 6.48 7.90
N SER A 590 0.69 7.70 7.60
CA SER A 590 -0.66 8.15 7.95
C SER A 590 -1.76 7.46 7.14
N ILE A 591 -1.47 7.01 5.92
CA ILE A 591 -2.45 6.31 5.07
C ILE A 591 -2.70 4.94 5.67
N VAL A 592 -1.66 4.21 6.09
CA VAL A 592 -1.81 2.93 6.78
C VAL A 592 -2.57 3.12 8.10
N ALA A 593 -2.19 4.11 8.92
CA ALA A 593 -2.86 4.37 10.19
C ALA A 593 -4.37 4.67 10.04
N ASP A 594 -4.75 5.44 9.01
CA ASP A 594 -6.15 5.84 8.79
C ASP A 594 -6.95 4.79 7.99
N VAL A 595 -6.41 4.34 6.85
CA VAL A 595 -7.15 3.50 5.90
C VAL A 595 -7.18 2.03 6.33
N VAL A 596 -6.10 1.53 6.95
CA VAL A 596 -6.01 0.13 7.38
C VAL A 596 -6.52 -0.04 8.81
N TYR A 597 -6.07 0.83 9.72
CA TYR A 597 -6.39 0.70 11.16
C TYR A 597 -7.53 1.61 11.63
N GLY A 598 -8.04 2.52 10.78
CA GLY A 598 -9.22 3.32 11.08
C GLY A 598 -9.02 4.44 12.12
N ASP A 599 -7.78 4.71 12.53
CA ASP A 599 -7.48 5.72 13.55
C ASP A 599 -6.10 6.36 13.35
N ILE A 600 -6.06 7.42 12.55
CA ILE A 600 -4.86 8.26 12.37
C ILE A 600 -4.36 8.91 13.68
N SER A 601 -5.19 9.00 14.73
CA SER A 601 -4.80 9.58 16.01
C SER A 601 -4.12 8.58 16.95
N ASN A 602 -4.28 7.28 16.70
CA ASN A 602 -3.58 6.25 17.44
C ASN A 602 -2.11 6.16 16.98
N MET A 603 -1.20 6.53 17.88
CA MET A 603 0.25 6.52 17.61
C MET A 603 0.86 5.12 17.64
N GLU A 604 0.14 4.09 18.06
CA GLU A 604 0.62 2.70 18.09
C GLU A 604 0.49 2.00 16.72
N VAL A 605 -0.24 2.60 15.76
CA VAL A 605 -0.52 1.99 14.44
C VAL A 605 0.10 2.78 13.28
N GLY A 606 0.26 2.08 12.15
CA GLY A 606 0.76 2.64 10.88
C GLY A 606 2.28 2.74 10.79
N TRP A 607 3.02 1.95 11.57
CA TRP A 607 4.48 1.92 11.52
C TRP A 607 4.98 0.84 10.57
N VAL A 608 6.08 1.14 9.88
CA VAL A 608 6.76 0.22 8.95
C VAL A 608 8.26 0.39 9.12
N SER A 609 9.04 -0.70 9.05
CA SER A 609 10.51 -0.69 9.11
C SER A 609 11.12 -1.74 8.18
N LEU A 610 12.41 -1.58 7.84
CA LEU A 610 13.17 -2.59 7.07
C LEU A 610 13.92 -3.57 7.98
N GLU A 611 14.30 -3.12 9.18
CA GLU A 611 14.90 -3.91 10.25
C GLU A 611 14.00 -3.87 11.48
N THR A 612 14.01 -4.95 12.26
CA THR A 612 13.25 -5.05 13.51
C THR A 612 14.16 -4.65 14.67
N ASN A 613 13.84 -3.51 15.31
CA ASN A 613 14.49 -3.01 16.53
C ASN A 613 13.55 -3.21 17.73
N GLU A 614 13.96 -2.99 18.97
CA GLU A 614 13.01 -3.09 20.12
C GLU A 614 11.81 -2.12 19.97
N THR A 615 12.07 -0.91 19.48
CA THR A 615 11.05 0.12 19.26
C THR A 615 11.28 0.87 17.95
N TYR A 616 10.20 1.40 17.38
CA TYR A 616 10.31 2.24 16.19
C TYR A 616 11.06 3.54 16.50
N PHE A 617 11.91 3.97 15.56
CA PHE A 617 12.71 5.18 15.74
C PHE A 617 11.83 6.43 15.91
N GLY A 618 12.06 7.19 16.99
CA GLY A 618 11.34 8.44 17.27
C GLY A 618 9.87 8.27 17.66
N SER A 619 9.43 7.05 18.00
CA SER A 619 8.03 6.71 18.27
C SER A 619 7.53 6.92 19.71
N ASP A 620 8.39 7.38 20.63
CA ASP A 620 8.12 7.38 22.08
C ASP A 620 7.83 5.97 22.66
N ASN A 621 8.65 4.98 22.27
CA ASN A 621 8.63 3.57 22.71
C ASN A 621 7.46 2.72 22.18
N VAL A 622 7.01 2.96 20.95
CA VAL A 622 6.10 2.01 20.28
C VAL A 622 6.92 0.78 19.89
N SER A 623 6.52 -0.39 20.40
CA SER A 623 7.14 -1.68 20.07
C SER A 623 7.05 -1.96 18.57
N THR A 624 8.06 -2.62 18.00
CA THR A 624 7.97 -3.15 16.63
C THR A 624 7.23 -4.48 16.54
N GLY A 625 6.59 -4.92 17.64
CA GLY A 625 5.87 -6.17 17.74
C GLY A 625 6.60 -7.19 18.58
N ASP A 626 6.25 -8.45 18.37
CA ASP A 626 6.68 -9.56 19.20
C ASP A 626 8.06 -10.10 18.85
N PHE A 627 8.83 -10.48 19.89
CA PHE A 627 10.18 -10.99 19.71
C PHE A 627 10.18 -12.35 19.01
N SER A 628 11.22 -12.61 18.23
CA SER A 628 11.39 -13.90 17.56
C SER A 628 11.71 -14.97 18.60
N VAL A 629 11.17 -16.18 18.42
CA VAL A 629 11.50 -17.36 19.23
C VAL A 629 12.12 -18.41 18.34
N TYR A 630 13.24 -18.96 18.79
CA TYR A 630 13.95 -20.01 18.09
C TYR A 630 13.99 -21.30 18.92
N VAL A 631 13.83 -22.42 18.23
CA VAL A 631 14.12 -23.75 18.78
C VAL A 631 15.32 -24.31 18.02
N ALA A 632 16.40 -24.60 18.73
CA ALA A 632 17.64 -25.13 18.16
C ALA A 632 17.99 -26.50 18.77
N SER A 633 18.71 -27.31 18.02
CA SER A 633 19.23 -28.60 18.49
C SER A 633 20.46 -28.41 19.37
N THR A 634 20.47 -29.07 20.52
CA THR A 634 21.64 -29.13 21.41
C THR A 634 22.60 -30.26 21.03
N GLY A 635 22.29 -31.04 19.99
CA GLY A 635 23.06 -32.24 19.62
C GLY A 635 23.14 -33.29 20.74
N THR A 636 22.20 -33.25 21.68
CA THR A 636 22.03 -34.23 22.76
C THR A 636 20.64 -34.86 22.68
N GLY A 637 20.26 -35.70 23.65
CA GLY A 637 18.90 -36.26 23.70
C GLY A 637 18.51 -37.01 22.42
N ALA A 638 17.40 -36.62 21.80
CA ALA A 638 16.92 -37.21 20.55
C ALA A 638 17.77 -36.83 19.31
N HIS A 639 18.62 -35.80 19.43
CA HIS A 639 19.50 -35.27 18.40
C HIS A 639 20.98 -35.67 18.58
N ALA A 640 21.28 -36.62 19.48
CA ALA A 640 22.66 -37.02 19.79
C ALA A 640 23.44 -37.66 18.62
N ASP A 641 22.74 -38.28 17.67
CA ASP A 641 23.32 -39.08 16.59
C ASP A 641 22.96 -38.58 15.18
N ASP A 642 22.26 -37.45 15.05
CA ASP A 642 21.75 -36.97 13.75
C ASP A 642 22.60 -35.84 13.13
N GLY A 643 23.62 -35.36 13.83
CA GLY A 643 24.55 -34.34 13.33
C GLY A 643 23.96 -32.93 13.27
N THR A 644 22.91 -32.65 14.04
CA THR A 644 22.19 -31.36 14.01
C THR A 644 22.64 -30.35 15.07
N LEU A 645 23.73 -30.62 15.81
CA LEU A 645 24.23 -29.75 16.88
C LEU A 645 24.30 -28.27 16.44
N GLY A 646 23.59 -27.39 17.18
CA GLY A 646 23.55 -25.96 16.92
C GLY A 646 22.70 -25.53 15.72
N GLN A 647 21.98 -26.45 15.06
CA GLN A 647 21.11 -26.10 13.92
C GLN A 647 19.74 -25.60 14.39
N ARG A 648 19.19 -24.61 13.66
CA ARG A 648 17.82 -24.14 13.88
C ARG A 648 16.83 -25.20 13.41
N LEU A 649 15.83 -25.46 14.24
CA LEU A 649 14.76 -26.44 13.99
C LEU A 649 13.44 -25.73 13.69
N MET A 650 13.07 -24.74 14.51
CA MET A 650 11.82 -24.00 14.38
C MET A 650 11.99 -22.51 14.73
N GLU A 651 11.08 -21.71 14.20
CA GLU A 651 10.96 -20.27 14.46
C GLU A 651 9.51 -19.90 14.70
N GLY A 652 9.28 -18.94 15.60
CA GLY A 652 7.97 -18.42 15.97
C GLY A 652 8.14 -17.09 16.68
N TYR A 653 7.18 -16.73 17.53
CA TYR A 653 7.16 -15.45 18.24
C TYR A 653 6.71 -15.64 19.69
N ILE A 654 6.98 -14.66 20.54
CA ILE A 654 6.49 -14.58 21.92
C ILE A 654 5.78 -13.25 22.13
N ASN A 655 4.59 -13.27 22.75
CA ASN A 655 3.87 -12.05 23.11
C ASN A 655 4.66 -11.24 24.14
N SER A 656 5.50 -10.35 23.65
CA SER A 656 6.48 -9.59 24.44
C SER A 656 6.00 -8.17 24.72
N ASP A 657 5.10 -7.64 23.90
CA ASP A 657 4.54 -6.31 24.07
C ASP A 657 3.35 -6.27 25.07
N GLY A 658 2.80 -7.44 25.42
CA GLY A 658 1.71 -7.59 26.39
C GLY A 658 0.39 -6.99 25.93
N ASN A 659 0.19 -6.80 24.62
CA ASN A 659 -1.00 -6.16 24.06
C ASN A 659 -2.28 -7.03 24.18
N GLY A 660 -2.14 -8.28 24.63
CA GLY A 660 -3.22 -9.25 24.83
C GLY A 660 -3.60 -10.07 23.59
N TYR A 661 -2.86 -9.91 22.49
CA TYR A 661 -3.13 -10.51 21.20
C TYR A 661 -1.84 -11.01 20.53
N CYS A 662 -1.91 -12.12 19.81
CA CYS A 662 -0.85 -12.59 18.93
C CYS A 662 -1.16 -12.10 17.52
N ASP A 663 -0.18 -12.01 16.62
CA ASP A 663 -0.44 -11.69 15.21
C ASP A 663 -1.26 -12.78 14.50
N PHE A 664 -1.00 -14.04 14.85
CA PHE A 664 -1.71 -15.23 14.38
C PHE A 664 -1.53 -16.37 15.38
N LYS A 665 -2.32 -17.43 15.25
CA LYS A 665 -2.08 -18.68 16.00
C LYS A 665 -2.11 -19.87 15.06
N LEU A 666 -1.35 -20.90 15.41
CA LEU A 666 -1.37 -22.17 14.68
C LEU A 666 -2.05 -23.25 15.52
N ASN A 667 -2.90 -24.03 14.88
CA ASN A 667 -3.43 -25.28 15.41
C ASN A 667 -2.31 -26.34 15.47
N ALA A 668 -2.56 -27.43 16.21
CA ALA A 668 -1.60 -28.53 16.35
C ALA A 668 -1.26 -29.24 15.02
N ASP A 669 -2.04 -29.04 13.96
CA ASP A 669 -1.79 -29.55 12.61
C ASP A 669 -1.05 -28.55 11.71
N GLY A 670 -0.66 -27.38 12.23
CA GLY A 670 0.06 -26.32 11.52
C GLY A 670 -0.84 -25.40 10.67
N THR A 671 -2.16 -25.60 10.69
CA THR A 671 -3.11 -24.66 10.08
C THR A 671 -3.29 -23.42 10.95
N GLU A 672 -3.61 -22.29 10.33
CA GLU A 672 -3.96 -21.07 11.07
C GLU A 672 -5.24 -21.31 11.90
N ALA A 673 -5.23 -20.84 13.14
CA ALA A 673 -6.38 -20.88 14.02
C ALA A 673 -7.45 -19.87 13.54
N ASP A 674 -8.69 -20.07 13.98
CA ASP A 674 -9.74 -19.08 13.76
C ASP A 674 -9.51 -17.89 14.70
N ALA A 675 -9.55 -16.68 14.15
CA ALA A 675 -9.60 -15.45 14.93
C ALA A 675 -10.92 -15.34 15.73
N ASP A 676 -10.94 -14.47 16.74
CA ASP A 676 -12.14 -14.19 17.52
C ASP A 676 -13.17 -13.36 16.74
N SER A 677 -14.26 -12.94 17.40
CA SER A 677 -15.32 -12.17 16.75
C SER A 677 -14.90 -10.80 16.26
N ASP A 678 -13.79 -10.27 16.77
CA ASP A 678 -13.22 -8.98 16.40
C ASP A 678 -12.08 -9.15 15.38
N GLY A 679 -11.81 -10.39 14.93
CA GLY A 679 -10.78 -10.71 13.96
C GLY A 679 -9.37 -10.76 14.55
N MET A 680 -9.25 -10.88 15.88
CA MET A 680 -7.96 -10.88 16.59
C MET A 680 -7.66 -12.25 17.22
N TYR A 681 -6.41 -12.49 17.61
CA TYR A 681 -5.99 -13.76 18.25
C TYR A 681 -5.64 -13.55 19.72
N PRO A 682 -6.55 -13.83 20.68
CA PRO A 682 -6.27 -13.65 22.10
C PRO A 682 -5.04 -14.41 22.57
N CYS A 683 -4.14 -13.74 23.29
CA CYS A 683 -2.80 -14.20 23.60
C CYS A 683 -2.38 -13.68 24.99
N GLU A 684 -1.84 -14.56 25.84
CA GLU A 684 -1.31 -14.13 27.14
C GLU A 684 0.09 -13.51 26.99
N GLU A 685 0.44 -12.52 27.81
CA GLU A 685 1.81 -11.99 27.89
C GLU A 685 2.79 -13.13 28.16
N GLY A 686 3.83 -13.25 27.34
CA GLY A 686 4.81 -14.33 27.35
C GLY A 686 4.36 -15.63 26.67
N GLU A 687 3.19 -15.67 26.04
CA GLU A 687 2.75 -16.85 25.28
C GLU A 687 3.57 -16.99 23.98
N ILE A 688 4.17 -18.16 23.77
CA ILE A 688 4.85 -18.51 22.51
C ILE A 688 3.81 -18.96 21.49
N TYR A 689 3.87 -18.41 20.28
CA TYR A 689 2.96 -18.71 19.18
C TYR A 689 3.69 -18.84 17.84
N GLY A 690 2.98 -19.36 16.84
CA GLY A 690 3.46 -19.37 15.45
C GLY A 690 4.64 -20.29 15.14
N LEU A 691 5.09 -21.14 16.08
CA LEU A 691 6.24 -22.04 15.87
C LEU A 691 6.05 -22.93 14.64
N THR A 692 7.00 -22.85 13.72
CA THR A 692 7.01 -23.60 12.46
C THR A 692 8.43 -24.01 12.07
N GLY A 693 8.57 -25.14 11.39
CA GLY A 693 9.83 -25.60 10.80
C GLY A 693 10.20 -24.91 9.49
N HIS A 694 9.47 -23.86 9.11
CA HIS A 694 9.67 -23.06 7.91
C HIS A 694 9.91 -21.59 8.27
N LEU A 695 10.48 -20.80 7.37
CA LEU A 695 10.47 -19.34 7.55
C LEU A 695 9.03 -18.88 7.85
N PRO A 696 8.77 -18.09 8.91
CA PRO A 696 7.40 -17.79 9.34
C PRO A 696 6.51 -17.21 8.24
N TRP A 697 7.08 -16.34 7.40
CA TRP A 697 6.38 -15.72 6.26
C TRP A 697 6.23 -16.64 5.03
N ARG A 698 6.93 -17.79 5.00
CA ARG A 698 6.83 -18.84 3.96
C ARG A 698 6.20 -20.13 4.48
N ALA A 699 5.65 -20.11 5.68
CA ALA A 699 5.08 -21.29 6.30
C ALA A 699 3.80 -21.74 5.56
N PRO A 700 3.38 -23.02 5.69
CA PRO A 700 2.23 -23.55 4.95
C PRO A 700 0.92 -22.76 5.13
N HIS A 701 0.70 -22.13 6.29
CA HIS A 701 -0.46 -21.28 6.50
C HIS A 701 -0.42 -20.00 5.64
N ARG A 702 0.75 -19.39 5.42
CA ARG A 702 0.90 -18.22 4.52
C ARG A 702 0.65 -18.59 3.06
N GLU A 703 1.09 -19.78 2.65
CA GLU A 703 0.74 -20.33 1.35
C GLU A 703 -0.77 -20.54 1.21
N ALA A 704 -1.46 -20.97 2.28
CA ALA A 704 -2.92 -21.09 2.31
C ALA A 704 -3.65 -19.75 2.23
N SER A 705 -3.22 -18.75 2.98
CA SER A 705 -3.83 -17.42 3.02
C SER A 705 -3.62 -16.60 1.73
N THR A 706 -2.66 -17.03 0.90
CA THR A 706 -2.42 -16.51 -0.46
C THR A 706 -2.97 -17.43 -1.56
N TYR A 707 -3.80 -18.42 -1.21
CA TYR A 707 -4.42 -19.37 -2.14
C TYR A 707 -3.44 -20.21 -2.97
N GLY A 708 -2.24 -20.46 -2.47
CA GLY A 708 -1.21 -21.28 -3.12
C GLY A 708 -0.40 -20.54 -4.19
N LEU A 709 -0.36 -19.20 -4.12
CA LEU A 709 0.34 -18.36 -5.08
C LEU A 709 1.71 -17.87 -4.57
N LEU A 710 1.98 -17.97 -3.27
CA LEU A 710 3.15 -17.36 -2.65
C LEU A 710 4.46 -17.98 -3.15
N THR A 711 4.56 -19.30 -3.17
CA THR A 711 5.81 -19.94 -3.58
C THR A 711 6.16 -19.65 -5.04
N ASP A 712 5.18 -19.69 -5.94
CA ASP A 712 5.36 -19.33 -7.35
C ASP A 712 5.72 -17.84 -7.50
N HIS A 713 5.14 -16.96 -6.67
CA HIS A 713 5.44 -15.53 -6.69
C HIS A 713 6.85 -15.21 -6.19
N VAL A 714 7.37 -15.95 -5.20
CA VAL A 714 8.74 -15.77 -4.70
C VAL A 714 9.77 -16.29 -5.70
N GLY A 715 9.49 -17.42 -6.36
CA GLY A 715 10.39 -18.07 -7.33
C GLY A 715 11.32 -19.14 -6.75
N ASN A 716 11.41 -19.25 -5.42
CA ASN A 716 12.22 -20.25 -4.71
C ASN A 716 11.33 -21.09 -3.78
N ASP A 717 11.44 -22.42 -3.83
CA ASP A 717 10.65 -23.39 -3.07
C ASP A 717 11.28 -23.80 -1.71
N VAL A 718 12.50 -23.36 -1.42
CA VAL A 718 13.22 -23.68 -0.18
C VAL A 718 12.68 -22.82 0.97
N THR A 719 11.87 -23.43 1.83
CA THR A 719 11.25 -22.74 2.98
C THR A 719 11.64 -23.32 4.33
N GLU A 720 12.14 -24.55 4.37
CA GLU A 720 12.45 -25.30 5.59
C GLU A 720 13.66 -24.73 6.33
N LEU A 721 13.42 -24.27 7.57
CA LEU A 721 14.45 -23.85 8.52
C LEU A 721 15.21 -25.03 9.11
N ALA A 722 14.57 -26.19 9.22
CA ALA A 722 15.18 -27.38 9.79
C ALA A 722 16.50 -27.71 9.05
N GLY A 723 17.59 -27.71 9.82
CA GLY A 723 18.94 -27.97 9.31
C GLY A 723 19.70 -26.75 8.79
N THR A 724 19.14 -25.55 8.94
CA THR A 724 19.91 -24.31 8.76
C THR A 724 20.94 -24.18 9.88
N ILE A 725 22.17 -23.81 9.50
CA ILE A 725 23.26 -23.60 10.43
C ILE A 725 22.91 -22.49 11.44
N GLY A 726 23.14 -22.75 12.74
CA GLY A 726 23.34 -21.71 13.74
C GLY A 726 24.83 -21.45 13.88
N ASP A 727 25.54 -22.35 14.57
CA ASP A 727 26.96 -22.16 14.91
C ASP A 727 27.92 -23.19 14.29
N ILE A 728 27.40 -24.32 13.78
CA ILE A 728 28.21 -25.45 13.29
C ILE A 728 27.73 -25.92 11.92
N GLY A 729 28.65 -25.99 10.96
CA GLY A 729 28.40 -26.41 9.59
C GLY A 729 29.47 -27.36 9.09
N SER A 730 29.08 -28.40 8.37
CA SER A 730 30.05 -29.32 7.79
C SER A 730 31.04 -28.58 6.90
N ALA A 731 32.34 -28.70 7.19
CA ALA A 731 33.36 -28.10 6.35
C ALA A 731 33.43 -28.77 4.98
N ASP A 732 33.06 -30.06 4.84
CA ASP A 732 33.25 -30.87 3.62
C ASP A 732 31.98 -31.02 2.78
N GLU A 733 30.81 -30.79 3.37
CA GLU A 733 29.50 -30.98 2.74
C GLU A 733 28.72 -29.67 2.67
N PRO A 734 27.87 -29.45 1.65
CA PRO A 734 26.90 -28.36 1.64
C PRO A 734 26.02 -28.39 2.89
N PHE A 735 25.73 -27.21 3.44
CA PHE A 735 24.72 -27.03 4.48
C PHE A 735 23.80 -25.85 4.16
N LYS A 736 22.57 -25.90 4.70
CA LYS A 736 21.59 -24.82 4.54
C LYS A 736 22.00 -23.60 5.36
N TYR A 737 21.88 -22.42 4.77
CA TYR A 737 22.17 -21.15 5.42
C TYR A 737 20.94 -20.23 5.35
N ASN A 738 20.55 -19.65 6.47
CA ASN A 738 19.47 -18.67 6.54
C ASN A 738 20.03 -17.26 6.30
N LEU A 739 19.69 -16.65 5.18
CA LEU A 739 20.13 -15.30 4.80
C LEU A 739 19.25 -14.25 5.49
N VAL A 740 19.36 -14.17 6.82
CA VAL A 740 18.68 -13.16 7.67
C VAL A 740 17.14 -13.22 7.53
N GLY A 741 16.60 -14.42 7.34
CA GLY A 741 15.16 -14.65 7.22
C GLY A 741 14.53 -14.21 5.90
N TYR A 742 15.33 -13.78 4.91
CA TYR A 742 14.85 -13.42 3.56
C TYR A 742 14.85 -14.60 2.59
N SER A 743 15.81 -15.51 2.70
CA SER A 743 15.88 -16.70 1.86
C SER A 743 16.74 -17.78 2.53
N ILE A 744 16.54 -19.02 2.14
CA ILE A 744 17.36 -20.17 2.55
C ILE A 744 17.96 -20.78 1.29
N THR A 745 19.25 -21.08 1.36
CA THR A 745 19.97 -21.74 0.27
C THR A 745 21.13 -22.58 0.80
N ASP A 746 21.63 -23.50 -0.03
CA ASP A 746 22.74 -24.36 0.32
C ASP A 746 24.08 -23.70 -0.02
N THR A 747 25.06 -23.83 0.86
CA THR A 747 26.44 -23.42 0.57
C THR A 747 27.10 -24.34 -0.44
N VAL A 748 28.00 -23.81 -1.26
CA VAL A 748 28.86 -24.62 -2.13
C VAL A 748 30.28 -24.70 -1.53
N PRO A 749 30.75 -25.89 -1.10
CA PRO A 749 32.12 -26.05 -0.60
C PRO A 749 33.14 -25.91 -1.75
N GLY A 750 34.18 -25.13 -1.49
CA GLY A 750 35.25 -24.77 -2.41
C GLY A 750 36.61 -25.32 -2.01
N GLU A 751 37.67 -24.58 -2.39
CA GLU A 751 39.05 -24.96 -2.08
C GLU A 751 39.43 -24.67 -0.62
N MET A 752 40.51 -25.30 -0.16
CA MET A 752 41.12 -24.97 1.13
C MET A 752 41.92 -23.67 1.01
N GLY A 753 41.66 -22.73 1.90
CA GLY A 753 42.42 -21.49 2.09
C GLY A 753 43.10 -21.42 3.45
N GLU A 754 43.70 -20.27 3.76
CA GLU A 754 44.32 -19.98 5.04
C GLU A 754 43.89 -18.59 5.50
N PHE A 755 43.22 -18.50 6.64
CA PHE A 755 42.80 -17.23 7.24
C PHE A 755 43.44 -17.05 8.61
N LYS A 756 44.09 -15.89 8.82
CA LYS A 756 44.91 -15.61 10.01
C LYS A 756 45.82 -16.79 10.40
N GLY A 757 46.32 -17.60 9.47
CA GLY A 757 47.19 -18.76 9.73
C GLY A 757 46.50 -20.09 10.11
N VAL A 758 45.17 -20.16 10.00
CA VAL A 758 44.34 -21.35 10.23
C VAL A 758 43.85 -21.87 8.87
N PRO A 759 44.06 -23.15 8.53
CA PRO A 759 43.55 -23.73 7.29
C PRO A 759 42.04 -23.91 7.38
N MET A 760 41.29 -23.41 6.39
CA MET A 760 39.82 -23.45 6.37
C MET A 760 39.31 -23.81 4.98
N ARG A 761 38.12 -24.39 4.89
CA ARG A 761 37.45 -24.61 3.61
C ARG A 761 36.56 -23.41 3.29
N HIS A 762 36.71 -22.86 2.09
CA HIS A 762 35.81 -21.82 1.61
C HIS A 762 34.45 -22.43 1.28
N HIS A 763 33.39 -21.75 1.66
CA HIS A 763 32.01 -21.99 1.28
C HIS A 763 31.49 -20.71 0.63
N THR A 764 30.84 -20.85 -0.52
CA THR A 764 30.26 -19.72 -1.24
C THR A 764 28.77 -19.90 -1.38
N ILE A 765 28.03 -18.82 -1.20
CA ILE A 765 26.62 -18.69 -1.54
C ILE A 765 26.53 -17.55 -2.57
N THR A 766 25.84 -17.81 -3.68
CA THR A 766 25.40 -16.78 -4.61
C THR A 766 23.91 -17.01 -4.85
N LEU A 767 23.09 -16.15 -4.25
CA LEU A 767 21.65 -16.19 -4.37
C LEU A 767 21.22 -15.32 -5.55
N ASP A 768 20.58 -15.92 -6.55
CA ASP A 768 20.04 -15.19 -7.69
C ASP A 768 18.81 -14.37 -7.26
N PRO A 769 18.85 -13.02 -7.34
CA PRO A 769 17.69 -12.22 -6.99
C PRO A 769 16.47 -12.51 -7.87
N ALA A 770 16.63 -13.00 -9.10
CA ALA A 770 15.50 -13.31 -9.99
C ALA A 770 14.58 -14.41 -9.45
N GLU A 771 15.10 -15.29 -8.58
CA GLU A 771 14.35 -16.39 -7.97
C GLU A 771 13.96 -16.09 -6.51
N ASN A 772 14.13 -14.85 -6.04
CA ASN A 772 13.93 -14.50 -4.63
C ASN A 772 13.19 -13.16 -4.49
N GLN A 773 11.96 -13.10 -4.95
CA GLN A 773 11.10 -11.95 -4.72
C GLN A 773 10.61 -11.94 -3.27
N ILE A 774 10.92 -10.88 -2.52
CA ILE A 774 10.65 -10.78 -1.07
C ILE A 774 9.50 -9.84 -0.73
N GLN A 775 8.71 -9.44 -1.72
CA GLN A 775 7.53 -8.57 -1.56
C GLN A 775 6.65 -9.01 -0.38
N ALA A 776 6.26 -10.28 -0.34
CA ALA A 776 5.37 -10.83 0.68
C ALA A 776 5.93 -10.69 2.10
N LYS A 777 7.26 -10.77 2.27
CA LYS A 777 7.90 -10.54 3.57
C LYS A 777 7.79 -9.06 4.00
N LEU A 778 7.94 -8.14 3.05
CA LEU A 778 7.94 -6.70 3.31
C LEU A 778 6.53 -6.12 3.47
N ILE A 779 5.54 -6.66 2.75
CA ILE A 779 4.13 -6.29 2.92
C ILE A 779 3.57 -6.94 4.19
N GLY A 780 3.78 -8.24 4.38
CA GLY A 780 3.44 -8.96 5.60
C GLY A 780 1.94 -8.95 5.95
N SER A 781 1.04 -8.83 4.97
CA SER A 781 -0.39 -8.72 5.24
C SER A 781 -1.03 -10.03 5.68
N GLY A 782 -0.42 -11.18 5.32
CA GLY A 782 -0.99 -12.49 5.58
C GLY A 782 -2.17 -12.84 4.70
N THR A 783 -2.35 -12.14 3.58
CA THR A 783 -3.46 -12.32 2.65
C THR A 783 -2.95 -12.31 1.21
N TYR A 784 -3.82 -12.48 0.22
CA TYR A 784 -3.44 -12.38 -1.20
C TYR A 784 -2.77 -11.04 -1.58
N VAL A 785 -2.88 -9.99 -0.74
CA VAL A 785 -2.18 -8.71 -0.95
C VAL A 785 -0.65 -8.90 -1.04
N ASP A 786 -0.11 -9.89 -0.32
CA ASP A 786 1.31 -10.25 -0.35
C ASP A 786 1.82 -10.70 -1.73
N VAL A 787 0.92 -11.21 -2.58
CA VAL A 787 1.22 -11.73 -3.92
C VAL A 787 0.68 -10.85 -5.06
N LEU A 788 0.27 -9.60 -4.77
CA LEU A 788 -0.15 -8.64 -5.79
C LEU A 788 1.00 -8.35 -6.77
N PRO A 789 0.83 -8.59 -8.08
CA PRO A 789 1.92 -8.39 -9.04
C PRO A 789 2.44 -6.95 -9.05
N GLY A 790 3.71 -6.77 -8.68
CA GLY A 790 4.38 -5.47 -8.68
C GLY A 790 3.88 -4.48 -7.62
N ALA A 791 3.22 -4.93 -6.55
CA ALA A 791 2.85 -4.04 -5.43
C ALA A 791 4.09 -3.49 -4.70
N LEU A 792 5.10 -4.31 -4.50
CA LEU A 792 6.42 -3.93 -4.05
C LEU A 792 7.45 -4.90 -4.68
N PRO A 793 7.86 -4.68 -5.94
CA PRO A 793 8.66 -5.63 -6.70
C PRO A 793 10.14 -5.54 -6.28
N VAL A 794 10.42 -5.98 -5.06
CA VAL A 794 11.74 -6.05 -4.46
C VAL A 794 12.24 -7.49 -4.50
N TYR A 795 13.44 -7.64 -5.02
CA TYR A 795 14.14 -8.91 -5.20
C TYR A 795 15.39 -8.94 -4.33
N PHE A 796 15.64 -10.06 -3.66
CA PHE A 796 16.73 -10.22 -2.72
C PHE A 796 17.85 -11.05 -3.32
N GLY A 797 19.02 -10.45 -3.49
CA GLY A 797 20.25 -11.15 -3.87
C GLY A 797 21.22 -11.15 -2.70
N SER A 798 22.08 -12.17 -2.63
CA SER A 798 23.11 -12.22 -1.60
C SER A 798 24.32 -13.01 -2.07
N ASP A 799 25.51 -12.47 -1.83
CA ASP A 799 26.77 -13.16 -1.99
C ASP A 799 27.39 -13.34 -0.61
N VAL A 800 27.63 -14.59 -0.21
CA VAL A 800 28.23 -14.92 1.09
C VAL A 800 29.47 -15.77 0.88
N GLU A 801 30.54 -15.37 1.54
CA GLU A 801 31.75 -16.17 1.69
C GLU A 801 31.89 -16.58 3.16
N ILE A 802 31.94 -17.87 3.40
CA ILE A 802 32.13 -18.45 4.73
C ILE A 802 33.42 -19.28 4.68
N MET A 803 34.27 -19.18 5.70
CA MET A 803 35.39 -20.10 5.87
C MET A 803 35.18 -20.96 7.10
N VAL A 804 35.10 -22.28 6.88
CA VAL A 804 34.80 -23.27 7.91
C VAL A 804 36.06 -24.06 8.25
N GLU A 805 36.37 -24.20 9.53
CA GLU A 805 37.54 -24.96 9.97
C GLU A 805 37.23 -26.48 9.98
N PRO A 806 38.02 -27.35 9.31
CA PRO A 806 37.65 -28.76 9.10
C PRO A 806 37.58 -29.67 10.33
N ILE A 807 38.27 -29.34 11.43
CA ILE A 807 38.29 -30.18 12.63
C ILE A 807 37.09 -29.88 13.54
N THR A 808 36.79 -28.60 13.71
CA THR A 808 35.72 -28.10 14.57
C THR A 808 34.39 -27.98 13.84
N ASN A 809 34.40 -27.90 12.50
CA ASN A 809 33.23 -27.56 11.68
C ASN A 809 32.59 -26.20 12.06
N MET A 810 33.36 -25.32 12.70
CA MET A 810 32.91 -23.99 13.04
C MET A 810 33.23 -23.00 11.92
N PRO A 811 32.27 -22.19 11.47
CA PRO A 811 32.52 -20.99 10.67
C PRO A 811 33.39 -20.01 11.47
N MET A 812 34.52 -19.59 10.92
CA MET A 812 35.50 -18.73 11.60
C MET A 812 35.72 -17.41 10.85
N TYR A 813 35.11 -17.29 9.68
CA TYR A 813 35.02 -16.07 8.90
C TYR A 813 33.72 -16.13 8.10
N GLY A 814 33.00 -15.02 8.05
CA GLY A 814 31.82 -14.84 7.24
C GLY A 814 31.80 -13.41 6.71
N LYS A 815 31.77 -13.25 5.39
CA LYS A 815 31.51 -11.97 4.73
C LYS A 815 30.24 -12.13 3.91
N SER A 816 29.23 -11.32 4.17
CA SER A 816 28.01 -11.29 3.36
C SER A 816 27.81 -9.92 2.73
N ILE A 817 27.31 -9.93 1.50
CA ILE A 817 26.83 -8.76 0.78
C ILE A 817 25.42 -9.08 0.31
N SER A 818 24.43 -8.52 0.99
CA SER A 818 23.02 -8.69 0.65
C SER A 818 22.51 -7.43 -0.05
N MET A 819 21.81 -7.60 -1.17
CA MET A 819 21.36 -6.51 -2.03
C MET A 819 19.87 -6.61 -2.31
N PHE A 820 19.16 -5.50 -2.11
CA PHE A 820 17.76 -5.35 -2.45
C PHE A 820 17.63 -4.67 -3.81
N HIS A 821 17.06 -5.36 -4.79
CA HIS A 821 16.86 -4.86 -6.14
C HIS A 821 15.41 -4.45 -6.34
N LEU A 822 15.16 -3.22 -6.74
CA LEU A 822 13.84 -2.71 -7.07
C LEU A 822 13.60 -2.81 -8.58
N ASP A 823 12.45 -3.34 -9.00
CA ASP A 823 11.96 -3.22 -10.38
C ASP A 823 11.39 -1.82 -10.63
N LEU A 824 11.98 -1.11 -11.59
CA LEU A 824 11.65 0.29 -11.90
C LEU A 824 10.43 0.42 -12.82
N ARG A 825 9.93 -0.67 -13.41
CA ARG A 825 8.82 -0.64 -14.36
C ARG A 825 7.46 -0.33 -13.72
N GLY A 826 7.32 -0.58 -12.41
CA GLY A 826 6.13 -0.27 -11.62
C GLY A 826 5.12 -1.43 -11.53
N ALA A 827 3.94 -1.14 -10.99
CA ALA A 827 2.92 -2.15 -10.66
C ALA A 827 2.47 -2.98 -11.88
N GLY A 828 2.23 -4.28 -11.64
CA GLY A 828 1.87 -5.26 -12.68
C GLY A 828 3.03 -5.83 -13.49
N ASN A 829 4.25 -5.32 -13.32
CA ASN A 829 5.43 -5.92 -13.94
C ASN A 829 6.03 -6.97 -13.02
N MET A 830 6.37 -8.12 -13.60
CA MET A 830 7.02 -9.25 -12.93
C MET A 830 8.15 -9.76 -13.83
N ASN A 831 9.04 -10.59 -13.30
CA ASN A 831 10.15 -11.20 -14.05
C ASN A 831 11.02 -10.18 -14.80
N PRO A 832 11.71 -9.26 -14.09
CA PRO A 832 12.51 -8.22 -14.71
C PRO A 832 13.80 -8.74 -15.35
N GLU A 833 14.32 -7.99 -16.33
CA GLU A 833 15.69 -8.17 -16.79
C GLU A 833 16.65 -7.44 -15.83
N PHE A 834 17.41 -8.19 -15.03
CA PHE A 834 18.30 -7.61 -14.01
C PHE A 834 19.40 -6.74 -14.63
N GLY A 835 19.59 -5.55 -14.05
CA GLY A 835 20.53 -4.53 -14.56
C GLY A 835 20.01 -3.71 -15.75
N VAL A 836 18.81 -4.01 -16.26
CA VAL A 836 18.08 -3.16 -17.24
C VAL A 836 16.84 -2.58 -16.58
N ASP A 837 15.99 -3.46 -16.06
CA ASP A 837 14.71 -3.11 -15.43
C ASP A 837 14.86 -2.87 -13.92
N THR A 838 15.92 -3.42 -13.31
CA THR A 838 16.14 -3.34 -11.86
C THR A 838 17.34 -2.48 -11.47
N HIS A 839 17.29 -1.93 -10.26
CA HIS A 839 18.43 -1.24 -9.64
C HIS A 839 18.53 -1.59 -8.14
N PRO A 840 19.76 -1.77 -7.59
CA PRO A 840 19.95 -1.90 -6.14
C PRO A 840 19.45 -0.66 -5.40
N VAL A 841 18.70 -0.84 -4.31
CA VAL A 841 18.17 0.27 -3.48
C VAL A 841 18.80 0.30 -2.09
N PHE A 842 19.15 -0.87 -1.55
CA PHE A 842 19.83 -1.04 -0.28
C PHE A 842 20.85 -2.17 -0.37
N GLU A 843 21.96 -2.03 0.36
CA GLU A 843 22.96 -3.07 0.54
C GLU A 843 23.31 -3.21 2.01
N ILE A 844 23.45 -4.45 2.45
CA ILE A 844 23.88 -4.81 3.80
C ILE A 844 25.17 -5.59 3.68
N HIS A 845 26.20 -5.12 4.36
CA HIS A 845 27.46 -5.81 4.54
C HIS A 845 27.56 -6.28 5.98
N THR A 846 27.74 -7.58 6.15
CA THR A 846 28.13 -8.17 7.44
C THR A 846 29.50 -8.78 7.32
N LEU A 847 30.29 -8.64 8.38
CA LEU A 847 31.59 -9.25 8.51
C LEU A 847 31.71 -9.83 9.90
N SER A 848 31.91 -11.14 9.97
CA SER A 848 32.28 -11.86 11.18
C SER A 848 33.64 -12.49 10.97
N GLU A 849 34.56 -12.31 11.91
CA GLU A 849 35.88 -12.91 11.85
C GLU A 849 36.31 -13.40 13.21
N LEU A 850 37.07 -14.50 13.21
CA LEU A 850 37.75 -14.98 14.39
C LEU A 850 38.73 -13.91 14.94
N PRO A 851 38.62 -13.53 16.23
CA PRO A 851 39.60 -12.68 16.90
C PRO A 851 41.02 -13.27 16.87
N GLU A 852 42.05 -12.42 16.88
CA GLU A 852 43.44 -12.87 16.74
C GLU A 852 43.91 -13.82 17.87
N ASP A 853 43.48 -13.57 19.10
CA ASP A 853 43.79 -14.37 20.28
C ASP A 853 43.10 -15.75 20.25
N SER A 854 41.85 -15.80 19.80
CA SER A 854 41.12 -17.04 19.53
C SER A 854 41.78 -17.85 18.40
N ALA A 855 42.23 -17.18 17.34
CA ALA A 855 42.98 -17.81 16.24
C ALA A 855 44.32 -18.37 16.71
N GLU A 856 45.06 -17.66 17.56
CA GLU A 856 46.29 -18.16 18.18
C GLU A 856 46.04 -19.38 19.07
N THR A 857 44.95 -19.36 19.85
CA THR A 857 44.55 -20.46 20.73
C THR A 857 44.20 -21.73 19.93
N LEU A 858 43.40 -21.58 18.87
CA LEU A 858 43.02 -22.67 17.96
C LEU A 858 44.25 -23.28 17.29
N LYS A 859 45.16 -22.44 16.78
CA LYS A 859 46.44 -22.91 16.24
C LYS A 859 47.24 -23.69 17.27
N CYS A 860 47.34 -23.16 18.48
CA CYS A 860 48.22 -23.75 19.48
C CYS A 860 47.68 -25.07 20.04
N ARG A 861 46.37 -25.16 20.29
CA ARG A 861 45.75 -26.32 20.95
C ARG A 861 45.26 -27.38 19.98
N VAL A 862 44.78 -26.99 18.81
CA VAL A 862 44.16 -27.91 17.85
C VAL A 862 45.10 -28.18 16.69
N LEU A 863 45.40 -27.18 15.85
CA LEU A 863 46.13 -27.40 14.59
C LEU A 863 47.55 -27.94 14.78
N LYS A 864 48.30 -27.44 15.76
CA LYS A 864 49.65 -27.95 16.07
C LYS A 864 49.66 -29.41 16.48
N ASN A 865 48.58 -29.88 17.11
CA ASN A 865 48.50 -31.24 17.64
C ASN A 865 47.89 -32.23 16.62
N THR A 866 47.25 -31.73 15.55
CA THR A 866 46.80 -32.53 14.40
C THR A 866 47.81 -32.55 13.25
N ASP A 867 48.86 -31.72 13.28
CA ASP A 867 49.91 -31.69 12.26
C ASP A 867 50.67 -33.04 12.17
N PRO A 868 50.93 -33.58 10.96
CA PRO A 868 51.75 -34.78 10.76
C PRO A 868 53.17 -34.71 11.33
N MET A 869 53.66 -33.55 11.77
CA MET A 869 54.94 -33.24 12.42
C MET A 869 54.81 -32.87 13.90
N TYR A 870 53.62 -32.93 14.50
CA TYR A 870 53.35 -32.69 15.94
C TYR A 870 54.37 -33.37 16.88
N TRP A 871 54.79 -34.58 16.52
CA TRP A 871 55.78 -35.41 17.23
C TRP A 871 57.20 -34.81 17.30
N THR A 872 57.46 -33.66 16.69
CA THR A 872 58.75 -32.95 16.75
C THR A 872 58.85 -31.94 17.90
N ASP A 873 57.71 -31.53 18.47
CA ASP A 873 57.62 -30.54 19.56
C ASP A 873 57.08 -31.16 20.90
N PHE A 874 56.77 -32.47 20.90
CA PHE A 874 56.37 -33.26 22.08
C PHE A 874 55.28 -32.62 22.96
N GLY A 875 54.24 -32.08 22.35
CA GLY A 875 53.10 -31.49 23.06
C GLY A 875 53.27 -30.03 23.49
N GLY A 876 54.33 -29.34 23.06
CA GLY A 876 54.55 -27.92 23.31
C GLY A 876 54.88 -27.57 24.78
N GLU A 877 55.19 -26.29 25.05
CA GLU A 877 55.43 -25.77 26.40
C GLU A 877 54.30 -24.80 26.82
N GLY A 878 53.84 -24.87 28.08
CA GLY A 878 52.88 -23.91 28.65
C GLY A 878 51.41 -24.23 28.34
N ASP A 879 50.60 -23.19 28.06
CA ASP A 879 49.14 -23.27 27.88
C ASP A 879 48.68 -23.98 26.58
N CYS A 880 49.63 -24.51 25.80
CA CYS A 880 49.40 -25.29 24.57
C CYS A 880 49.55 -26.81 24.77
N ALA A 881 49.87 -27.26 25.98
CA ALA A 881 49.97 -28.68 26.31
C ALA A 881 48.59 -29.31 26.50
N LEU A 882 48.33 -30.43 25.81
CA LEU A 882 47.13 -31.25 26.01
C LEU A 882 47.31 -32.11 27.27
N GLU A 883 46.61 -31.78 28.36
CA GLU A 883 46.76 -32.45 29.67
C GLU A 883 46.44 -33.97 29.63
N GLY A 884 45.75 -34.45 28.58
CA GLY A 884 45.38 -35.86 28.38
C GLY A 884 46.35 -36.70 27.52
N THR A 885 47.26 -36.11 26.75
CA THR A 885 48.12 -36.86 25.80
C THR A 885 49.53 -37.14 26.32
N ALA A 886 49.87 -36.70 27.54
CA ALA A 886 51.23 -36.78 28.08
C ALA A 886 51.89 -38.17 27.95
N VAL A 887 51.14 -39.26 28.13
CA VAL A 887 51.64 -40.63 27.96
C VAL A 887 52.02 -40.94 26.51
N LEU A 888 51.24 -40.45 25.55
CA LEU A 888 51.49 -40.57 24.11
C LEU A 888 52.64 -39.66 23.68
N ASP A 889 52.76 -38.45 24.24
CA ASP A 889 53.91 -37.57 24.06
C ASP A 889 55.22 -38.24 24.50
N TYR A 890 55.24 -38.88 25.68
CA TYR A 890 56.39 -39.65 26.14
C TYR A 890 56.71 -40.86 25.26
N ILE A 891 55.70 -41.58 24.77
CA ILE A 891 55.88 -42.72 23.84
C ILE A 891 56.46 -42.19 22.52
N THR A 892 55.92 -41.12 21.98
CA THR A 892 56.33 -40.48 20.73
C THR A 892 57.74 -39.92 20.80
N ALA A 893 58.09 -39.25 21.91
CA ALA A 893 59.44 -38.79 22.22
C ALA A 893 60.44 -39.94 22.33
N SER A 894 60.04 -41.03 23.00
CA SER A 894 60.88 -42.21 23.13
C SER A 894 61.12 -42.92 21.79
N LEU A 895 60.09 -42.99 20.93
CA LEU A 895 60.17 -43.53 19.56
C LEU A 895 61.00 -42.64 18.65
N TYR A 896 60.88 -41.31 18.76
CA TYR A 896 61.67 -40.35 18.01
C TYR A 896 63.15 -40.42 18.38
N VAL A 897 63.47 -40.37 19.67
CA VAL A 897 64.85 -40.53 20.18
C VAL A 897 65.43 -41.90 19.80
N ALA A 898 64.63 -42.96 19.89
CA ALA A 898 65.05 -44.30 19.47
C ALA A 898 65.28 -44.40 17.95
N SER A 899 64.46 -43.72 17.14
CA SER A 899 64.59 -43.70 15.68
C SER A 899 65.85 -42.96 15.22
N ILE A 900 66.12 -41.77 15.78
CA ILE A 900 67.33 -40.98 15.50
C ILE A 900 68.56 -41.72 15.98
N ALA A 901 68.51 -42.31 17.18
CA ALA A 901 69.60 -43.13 17.69
C ALA A 901 69.88 -44.33 16.76
N MET A 902 68.86 -45.03 16.25
CA MET A 902 69.03 -46.17 15.34
C MET A 902 69.55 -45.77 13.95
N ILE A 903 69.11 -44.64 13.41
CA ILE A 903 69.61 -44.10 12.13
C ILE A 903 71.06 -43.63 12.28
N ALA A 904 71.40 -42.90 13.35
CA ALA A 904 72.76 -42.45 13.61
C ALA A 904 73.72 -43.63 13.86
N PHE A 905 73.32 -44.61 14.67
CA PHE A 905 74.15 -45.79 14.96
C PHE A 905 74.31 -46.71 13.73
N GLY A 906 73.26 -46.82 12.90
CA GLY A 906 73.29 -47.52 11.62
C GLY A 906 74.18 -46.83 10.58
N GLY A 907 74.13 -45.49 10.49
CA GLY A 907 74.97 -44.68 9.62
C GLY A 907 76.46 -44.75 9.98
N VAL A 908 76.79 -44.66 11.28
CA VAL A 908 78.16 -44.83 11.78
C VAL A 908 78.71 -46.23 11.46
N ARG A 909 77.89 -47.29 11.60
CA ARG A 909 78.27 -48.67 11.24
C ARG A 909 78.39 -48.94 9.73
N MET A 910 77.70 -48.17 8.88
CA MET A 910 77.90 -48.25 7.42
C MET A 910 79.21 -47.59 6.96
N GLY A 911 79.71 -46.59 7.71
CA GLY A 911 80.95 -45.86 7.43
C GLY A 911 82.23 -46.57 7.88
N THR A 912 82.15 -47.48 8.85
CA THR A 912 83.29 -48.29 9.29
C THR A 912 83.51 -49.49 8.37
N ARG A 913 84.58 -49.45 7.55
CA ARG A 913 85.09 -50.60 6.80
C ARG A 913 85.91 -51.49 7.74
N ASP A 914 85.24 -52.42 8.43
CA ASP A 914 85.82 -53.69 8.90
C ASP A 914 84.70 -54.72 9.13
#